data_AF-A0A9N9RCA3-F1
#
_entry.id   AF-A0A9N9RCA3-F1
#
_cell.length_a   1.000
_cell.length_b   1.000
_cell.length_c   1.000
_cell.angle_alpha   90.00
_cell.angle_beta   90.00
_cell.angle_gamma   90.00
#
_symmetry.space_group_name_H-M   'P 1'
#
loop_
_entity.id
_entity.type
_entity.pdbx_description
1 polymer ?
#
loop_
_entity_poly.entity_id
_entity_poly.type
_entity_poly.pdbx_seq_one_letter_code
_entity_poly.pdbx_strand_id
1 'polypeptide(L)'
;HLLASVHCNYYESESINNILKIPKVEGEHVITWCTTSLSAQEKCEKLMKTSMQDKGLFGKDYIELQCKRAFDSEECMNWVDRGEATLLGLDAGEVYVAGRYHSLVPILQELYGRGEPYQYAVAVLNKGGLPHVQPGMGLHGLRGVKACFPGVGALAGWVMPIHILMQEGGLKITDCNNHVKSAIEYFGESCAPNSLKDLYNPIGDNSDKLCKLCVGGAGIRCTLADPYAGYEGALKCLVANGSGEIAFVRDTTIQHALLSRKILGGISEDRFELLCRDGSRRSVTEWEQCNWGRVPADAIVTSSAATTEKRAKYQRFLLKIVELYGEPNPYNKMSNRTDNYKPVNGYGNPYTTTEQSRYDPYRRDNFNNYKEEEPNSSLYSPYKKRVNNNGQPIESQFQLFSSNGTTDLLIQDATINFLALKEEDQAAKHILNNDFVGDQAERAVLAIRDCPVKRAVLCVTSDAEMEKCVKMRVALKAAFLSPLLICWRGHSTRHCERAIAEGTCDFAMFDSGDMLHAAYNHRLVPFMQEVYSSGNDWYYAVAVAKEQDPDTELTYLRGKNTCHTGLGMAAGWLYPLAYLISNGWIRSYSCDGAHAAAEYFTKSCAPGALSNEYVDSNTVPQDNLCHLCHGASFRRCRRDASEDYFGHVGAVRCMVEGGGDVAFVRHTTPAEVSGGRRREWWARDLLPSDLQLLCPDGTRAKVHEYKHCNLGKVPGSVLMGRANHTELDTYSNLMIYAQQLYGATAADEFSFSMFFSQPPYSDLIFSDAAVRLKPLSHQKRSADIIAGKALPRAAKIVSCDAPQSAYYIAADSNFLSQAYRIGVVGHIIAIALFVVALLR
;
A
#
# COMPACT_ATOMS: atom_id res chain seq x y z
N HIS A 1 58.62 -8.31 47.80
CA HIS A 1 58.38 -7.85 46.41
C HIS A 1 57.15 -6.96 46.45
N LEU A 2 57.32 -5.67 46.79
CA LEU A 2 57.52 -4.51 45.88
C LEU A 2 56.24 -4.27 45.03
N LEU A 3 55.52 -3.15 45.04
CA LEU A 3 55.50 -1.88 45.78
C LEU A 3 54.14 -1.26 45.38
N ALA A 4 53.27 -0.89 46.33
CA ALA A 4 52.04 -0.15 46.05
C ALA A 4 52.33 1.35 46.15
N SER A 5 52.19 2.09 45.05
CA SER A 5 52.35 3.54 45.02
C SER A 5 51.02 4.23 45.30
N VAL A 6 50.93 4.83 46.48
CA VAL A 6 49.96 5.88 46.83
C VAL A 6 50.44 7.19 46.21
N HIS A 7 49.57 7.94 45.53
CA HIS A 7 49.70 9.40 45.41
C HIS A 7 48.31 10.03 45.60
N CYS A 8 48.24 10.88 46.64
CA CYS A 8 47.09 11.68 47.03
C CYS A 8 46.67 12.66 45.92
N ASN A 9 45.36 12.73 45.64
CA ASN A 9 44.80 13.86 44.91
C ASN A 9 44.24 14.90 45.90
N TYR A 10 44.73 16.11 45.71
CA TYR A 10 44.41 17.34 46.39
C TYR A 10 42.93 17.69 46.13
N TYR A 11 42.14 17.80 47.20
CA TYR A 11 40.83 18.45 47.19
C TYR A 11 41.07 19.96 47.22
N GLU A 12 40.71 20.70 46.17
CA GLU A 12 40.33 22.11 46.32
C GLU A 12 39.50 22.65 45.13
N SER A 13 38.26 23.02 45.47
CA SER A 13 37.42 24.06 44.86
C SER A 13 36.68 23.82 43.53
N GLU A 14 35.72 22.89 43.54
CA GLU A 14 34.47 23.09 42.78
C GLU A 14 33.43 23.77 43.68
N SER A 15 33.39 25.10 43.65
CA SER A 15 32.21 25.93 43.94
C SER A 15 32.66 27.37 43.70
N ILE A 16 32.31 27.98 42.58
CA ILE A 16 31.16 28.88 42.46
C ILE A 16 31.00 29.12 40.94
N ASN A 17 30.01 28.47 40.30
CA ASN A 17 29.42 28.91 39.01
C ASN A 17 28.24 28.04 38.52
N ASN A 18 27.87 26.96 39.23
CA ASN A 18 26.66 26.19 38.92
C ASN A 18 25.40 26.78 39.60
N ILE A 19 25.12 28.06 39.36
CA ILE A 19 23.81 28.63 39.67
C ILE A 19 22.91 28.40 38.44
N LEU A 20 22.04 27.40 38.55
CA LEU A 20 20.78 27.25 37.81
C LEU A 20 20.83 27.39 36.28
N LYS A 21 21.41 26.41 35.57
CA LYS A 21 20.97 26.13 34.19
C LYS A 21 19.68 25.32 34.27
N ILE A 22 18.54 26.01 34.22
CA ILE A 22 17.24 25.38 33.92
C ILE A 22 17.45 24.58 32.62
N PRO A 23 17.14 23.27 32.58
CA PRO A 23 17.28 22.49 31.35
C PRO A 23 16.41 23.15 30.28
N LYS A 24 17.01 23.51 29.15
CA LYS A 24 16.27 24.07 28.02
C LYS A 24 15.33 22.99 27.48
N VAL A 25 14.04 23.29 27.44
CA VAL A 25 13.00 22.41 26.93
C VAL A 25 12.80 22.67 25.43
N GLU A 26 12.85 21.62 24.62
CA GLU A 26 12.56 21.64 23.18
C GLU A 26 11.12 22.13 22.95
N GLY A 27 10.94 23.03 21.99
CA GLY A 27 9.67 23.69 21.69
C GLY A 27 9.27 24.82 22.66
N GLU A 28 10.06 25.15 23.68
CA GLU A 28 9.80 26.28 24.59
C GLU A 28 10.93 27.29 24.62
N HIS A 29 12.13 26.78 24.91
CA HIS A 29 13.35 27.57 25.02
C HIS A 29 14.26 27.39 23.81
N VAL A 30 14.16 26.24 23.14
CA VAL A 30 14.92 25.84 21.96
C VAL A 30 13.96 25.34 20.88
N ILE A 31 14.24 25.65 19.63
CA ILE A 31 13.56 25.10 18.46
C ILE A 31 14.61 24.47 17.57
N THR A 32 14.47 23.18 17.30
CA THR A 32 15.30 22.48 16.33
C THR A 32 14.63 22.47 14.96
N TRP A 33 15.29 23.08 13.96
CA TRP A 33 14.91 22.99 12.56
C TRP A 33 15.52 21.75 11.93
N CYS A 34 14.69 20.87 11.39
CA CYS A 34 15.14 19.66 10.72
C CYS A 34 15.50 19.94 9.26
N THR A 35 16.70 19.51 8.84
CA THR A 35 17.22 19.68 7.48
C THR A 35 17.47 18.34 6.82
N THR A 36 17.42 18.28 5.49
CA THR A 36 17.54 17.01 4.72
C THR A 36 18.83 16.90 3.91
N SER A 37 19.61 17.99 3.81
CA SER A 37 20.86 18.01 3.04
C SER A 37 21.98 18.73 3.79
N LEU A 38 23.23 18.46 3.41
CA LEU A 38 24.40 19.12 4.00
C LEU A 38 24.34 20.64 3.79
N SER A 39 24.01 21.09 2.58
CA SER A 39 23.90 22.52 2.28
C SER A 39 22.76 23.20 3.05
N ALA A 40 21.63 22.50 3.26
CA ALA A 40 20.54 23.01 4.10
C ALA A 40 20.96 23.12 5.56
N GLN A 41 21.68 22.14 6.09
CA GLN A 41 22.24 22.16 7.44
C GLN A 41 23.20 23.35 7.62
N GLU A 42 24.11 23.58 6.68
CA GLU A 42 25.05 24.72 6.73
C GLU A 42 24.32 26.07 6.72
N LYS A 43 23.27 26.21 5.88
CA LYS A 43 22.43 27.42 5.85
C LYS A 43 21.68 27.60 7.17
N CYS A 44 21.16 26.52 7.76
CA CYS A 44 20.50 26.56 9.06
C CYS A 44 21.46 26.98 10.18
N GLU A 45 22.66 26.41 10.21
CA GLU A 45 23.67 26.77 11.22
C GLU A 45 24.12 28.23 11.09
N LYS A 46 24.17 28.75 9.86
CA LYS A 46 24.41 30.17 9.62
C LYS A 46 23.26 31.03 10.16
N LEU A 47 22.00 30.67 9.88
CA LEU A 47 20.83 31.35 10.43
C LEU A 47 20.83 31.32 11.97
N MET A 48 21.14 30.17 12.57
CA MET A 48 21.28 30.00 14.01
C MET A 48 22.30 30.99 14.60
N LYS A 49 23.51 31.05 14.03
CA LYS A 49 24.56 31.96 14.51
C LYS A 49 24.15 33.42 14.37
N THR A 50 23.57 33.81 13.23
CA THR A 50 23.14 35.20 13.00
C THR A 50 21.97 35.60 13.91
N SER A 51 20.97 34.72 14.07
CA SER A 51 19.84 34.94 14.98
C SER A 51 20.32 35.10 16.44
N MET A 52 21.30 34.30 16.87
CA MET A 52 21.89 34.40 18.20
C MET A 52 22.64 35.72 18.42
N GLN A 53 23.37 36.21 17.42
CA GLN A 53 24.05 37.51 17.48
C GLN A 53 23.05 38.67 17.55
N ASP A 54 21.95 38.56 16.82
CA ASP A 54 20.89 39.55 16.74
C ASP A 54 19.80 39.34 17.82
N LYS A 55 20.04 38.53 18.86
CA LYS A 55 19.05 38.18 19.90
C LYS A 55 18.26 39.38 20.45
N GLY A 56 18.93 40.52 20.64
CA GLY A 56 18.29 41.76 21.12
C GLY A 56 17.20 42.31 20.19
N LEU A 57 17.28 42.04 18.88
CA LEU A 57 16.32 42.50 17.87
C LEU A 57 15.02 41.69 17.86
N PHE A 58 15.05 40.46 18.40
CA PHE A 58 13.87 39.60 18.51
C PHE A 58 12.99 39.92 19.73
N GLY A 59 13.52 40.61 20.73
CA GLY A 59 12.79 40.97 21.93
C GLY A 59 12.19 39.75 22.66
N LYS A 60 10.91 39.82 23.02
CA LYS A 60 10.17 38.75 23.72
C LYS A 60 9.91 37.51 22.87
N ASP A 61 10.04 37.61 21.56
CA ASP A 61 9.76 36.52 20.61
C ASP A 61 11.00 35.67 20.31
N TYR A 62 12.16 35.97 20.93
CA TYR A 62 13.38 35.19 20.72
C TYR A 62 13.24 33.75 21.25
N ILE A 63 13.60 32.80 20.40
CA ILE A 63 13.77 31.39 20.75
C ILE A 63 15.12 30.94 20.20
N GLU A 64 15.84 30.11 20.96
CA GLU A 64 17.14 29.60 20.51
C GLU A 64 16.94 28.60 19.38
N LEU A 65 17.52 28.86 18.22
CA LEU A 65 17.46 27.96 17.07
C LEU A 65 18.57 26.90 17.16
N GLN A 66 18.24 25.66 16.83
CA GLN A 66 19.18 24.56 16.60
C GLN A 66 18.88 23.90 15.25
N CYS A 67 19.83 23.14 14.73
CA CYS A 67 19.74 22.51 13.42
C CYS A 67 20.12 21.04 13.52
N LYS A 68 19.23 20.15 13.09
CA LYS A 68 19.46 18.70 13.07
C LYS A 68 19.23 18.18 11.67
N ARG A 69 20.20 17.45 11.12
CA ARG A 69 20.12 16.93 9.76
C ARG A 69 19.66 15.48 9.76
N ALA A 70 18.55 15.21 9.09
CA ALA A 70 18.07 13.88 8.76
C ALA A 70 18.63 13.40 7.42
N PHE A 71 18.44 12.11 7.13
CA PHE A 71 18.71 11.50 5.85
C PHE A 71 17.70 11.95 4.79
N ASP A 72 16.42 12.07 5.15
CA ASP A 72 15.34 12.49 4.26
C ASP A 72 14.16 13.17 5.00
N SER A 73 13.16 13.60 4.24
CA SER A 73 11.98 14.29 4.78
C SER A 73 11.17 13.44 5.76
N GLU A 74 11.10 12.11 5.59
CA GLU A 74 10.29 11.23 6.46
C GLU A 74 10.96 11.00 7.80
N GLU A 75 12.29 10.84 7.83
CA GLU A 75 13.03 10.81 9.09
C GLU A 75 12.85 12.14 9.84
N CYS A 76 12.90 13.27 9.14
CA CYS A 76 12.56 14.57 9.75
C CYS A 76 11.11 14.58 10.28
N MET A 77 10.12 14.10 9.52
CA MET A 77 8.73 14.04 9.98
C MET A 77 8.61 13.19 11.26
N ASN A 78 9.29 12.04 11.32
CA ASN A 78 9.34 11.18 12.51
C ASN A 78 9.97 11.87 13.72
N TRP A 79 11.06 12.63 13.53
CA TRP A 79 11.67 13.39 14.61
C TRP A 79 10.77 14.50 15.12
N VAL A 80 10.06 15.20 14.25
CA VAL A 80 9.10 16.23 14.68
C VAL A 80 7.91 15.60 15.40
N ASP A 81 7.40 14.48 14.90
CA ASP A 81 6.28 13.74 15.51
C ASP A 81 6.63 13.26 16.94
N ARG A 82 7.86 12.78 17.14
CA ARG A 82 8.40 12.34 18.44
C ARG A 82 8.89 13.46 19.35
N GLY A 83 8.91 14.71 18.87
CA GLY A 83 9.44 15.86 19.60
C GLY A 83 10.96 15.91 19.73
N GLU A 84 11.69 15.18 18.88
CA GLU A 84 13.16 15.28 18.74
C GLU A 84 13.60 16.45 17.83
N ALA A 85 12.67 16.99 17.05
CA ALA A 85 12.81 18.23 16.30
C ALA A 85 11.51 19.04 16.41
N THR A 86 11.54 20.34 16.11
CA THR A 86 10.35 21.20 16.24
C THR A 86 9.76 21.63 14.90
N LEU A 87 10.61 21.99 13.93
CA LEU A 87 10.18 22.58 12.65
C LEU A 87 10.73 21.82 11.46
N LEU A 88 9.95 21.76 10.39
CA LEU A 88 10.34 21.23 9.09
C LEU A 88 9.62 22.01 7.98
N GLY A 89 10.34 22.38 6.92
CA GLY A 89 9.74 22.90 5.69
C GLY A 89 9.43 21.75 4.73
N LEU A 90 8.23 21.73 4.16
CA LEU A 90 7.75 20.64 3.30
C LEU A 90 7.09 21.17 2.03
N ASP A 91 7.27 20.42 0.93
CA ASP A 91 6.45 20.57 -0.28
C ASP A 91 4.98 20.26 0.07
N ALA A 92 4.03 20.95 -0.55
CA ALA A 92 2.62 20.76 -0.23
C ALA A 92 2.13 19.30 -0.36
N GLY A 93 2.74 18.49 -1.24
CA GLY A 93 2.44 17.06 -1.34
C GLY A 93 2.94 16.27 -0.13
N GLU A 94 4.10 16.66 0.41
CA GLU A 94 4.65 16.11 1.65
C GLU A 94 3.89 16.59 2.89
N VAL A 95 3.30 17.79 2.89
CA VAL A 95 2.42 18.26 3.98
C VAL A 95 1.23 17.33 4.17
N TYR A 96 0.68 16.78 3.08
CA TYR A 96 -0.36 15.74 3.17
C TYR A 96 0.15 14.46 3.84
N VAL A 97 1.33 13.99 3.45
CA VAL A 97 1.96 12.81 4.05
C VAL A 97 2.22 13.06 5.54
N ALA A 98 2.75 14.24 5.87
CA ALA A 98 3.04 14.70 7.23
C ALA A 98 1.80 14.79 8.11
N GLY A 99 0.65 15.24 7.60
CA GLY A 99 -0.59 15.29 8.39
C GLY A 99 -1.34 13.95 8.48
N ARG A 100 -1.04 13.01 7.57
CA ARG A 100 -1.78 11.75 7.44
C ARG A 100 -1.08 10.56 8.10
N TYR A 101 0.24 10.49 7.94
CA TYR A 101 1.07 9.40 8.44
C TYR A 101 1.89 9.80 9.66
N HIS A 102 2.00 11.10 9.91
CA HIS A 102 2.61 11.66 11.10
C HIS A 102 1.58 12.60 11.75
N SER A 103 1.77 12.94 13.02
CA SER A 103 0.86 13.85 13.71
C SER A 103 1.33 15.29 13.52
N LEU A 104 1.51 15.76 12.28
CA LEU A 104 2.06 17.08 11.99
C LEU A 104 1.00 18.04 11.43
N VAL A 105 1.16 19.33 11.72
CA VAL A 105 0.27 20.41 11.29
C VAL A 105 1.05 21.56 10.67
N PRO A 106 0.57 22.17 9.57
CA PRO A 106 1.17 23.35 8.97
C PRO A 106 0.87 24.58 9.82
N ILE A 107 1.86 25.46 10.04
CA ILE A 107 1.69 26.71 10.82
C ILE A 107 1.98 27.97 9.99
N LEU A 108 2.80 27.87 8.95
CA LEU A 108 3.09 28.97 8.02
C LEU A 108 3.10 28.43 6.60
N GLN A 109 2.61 29.23 5.66
CA GLN A 109 2.66 28.94 4.23
C GLN A 109 3.51 29.98 3.51
N GLU A 110 4.36 29.55 2.59
CA GLU A 110 5.17 30.46 1.78
C GLU A 110 4.28 31.32 0.85
N LEU A 111 4.77 32.51 0.51
CA LEU A 111 4.13 33.41 -0.44
C LEU A 111 5.11 33.78 -1.54
N TYR A 112 4.59 33.84 -2.77
CA TYR A 112 5.36 34.15 -3.97
C TYR A 112 4.84 35.42 -4.65
N GLY A 113 5.59 35.91 -5.65
CA GLY A 113 5.12 36.89 -6.64
C GLY A 113 4.34 38.08 -6.08
N ARG A 114 3.00 38.00 -6.16
CA ARG A 114 2.06 39.07 -5.76
C ARG A 114 1.50 38.90 -4.34
N GLY A 115 2.11 38.05 -3.51
CA GLY A 115 1.57 37.64 -2.20
C GLY A 115 0.62 36.46 -2.30
N GLU A 116 0.83 35.58 -3.28
CA GLU A 116 -0.03 34.43 -3.55
C GLU A 116 0.52 33.16 -2.85
N PRO A 117 -0.31 32.40 -2.12
CA PRO A 117 0.08 31.14 -1.47
C PRO A 117 -0.07 29.94 -2.41
N TYR A 118 0.21 30.12 -3.71
CA TYR A 118 0.11 29.06 -4.70
C TYR A 118 1.10 29.24 -5.85
N GLN A 119 1.35 28.16 -6.58
CA GLN A 119 2.21 28.08 -7.77
C GLN A 119 1.50 27.27 -8.86
N TYR A 120 2.09 27.21 -10.05
CA TYR A 120 1.58 26.41 -11.16
C TYR A 120 2.50 25.21 -11.41
N ALA A 121 1.88 24.02 -11.51
CA ALA A 121 2.55 22.83 -12.02
C ALA A 121 2.70 22.94 -13.54
N VAL A 122 3.93 22.81 -14.05
CA VAL A 122 4.24 22.96 -15.48
C VAL A 122 5.11 21.81 -15.99
N ALA A 123 4.93 21.47 -17.26
CA ALA A 123 5.74 20.50 -17.98
C ALA A 123 6.66 21.23 -18.95
N VAL A 124 7.97 21.13 -18.75
CA VAL A 124 9.00 21.82 -19.54
C VAL A 124 9.67 20.84 -20.48
N LEU A 125 9.86 21.23 -21.73
CA LEU A 125 10.63 20.46 -22.73
C LEU A 125 11.63 21.36 -23.46
N ASN A 126 12.63 20.73 -24.09
CA ASN A 126 13.46 21.41 -25.07
C ASN A 126 12.62 21.78 -26.31
N LYS A 127 12.82 22.99 -26.85
CA LYS A 127 12.13 23.48 -28.04
C LYS A 127 12.27 22.51 -29.21
N GLY A 128 11.15 22.15 -29.82
CA GLY A 128 11.10 21.13 -30.88
C GLY A 128 11.17 19.67 -30.39
N GLY A 129 11.36 19.43 -29.09
CA GLY A 129 11.29 18.09 -28.48
C GLY A 129 9.89 17.49 -28.56
N LEU A 130 9.78 16.15 -28.48
CA LEU A 130 8.50 15.41 -28.50
C LEU A 130 7.53 15.80 -29.64
N PRO A 131 7.95 15.78 -30.93
CA PRO A 131 7.13 16.25 -32.05
C PRO A 131 5.84 15.44 -32.29
N HIS A 132 5.76 14.23 -31.71
CA HIS A 132 4.60 13.35 -31.76
C HIS A 132 3.49 13.75 -30.77
N VAL A 133 3.80 14.59 -29.77
CA VAL A 133 2.81 15.17 -28.86
C VAL A 133 2.28 16.44 -29.51
N GLN A 134 1.03 16.37 -29.98
CA GLN A 134 0.33 17.45 -30.69
C GLN A 134 -1.12 17.56 -30.21
N PRO A 135 -1.78 18.72 -30.44
CA PRO A 135 -3.15 18.95 -29.97
C PRO A 135 -4.20 17.87 -30.31
N GLY A 136 -4.03 17.17 -31.43
CA GLY A 136 -4.95 16.10 -31.84
C GLY A 136 -4.80 14.78 -31.06
N MET A 137 -3.62 14.51 -30.50
CA MET A 137 -3.33 13.29 -29.73
C MET A 137 -3.38 13.55 -28.20
N GLY A 138 -3.33 14.82 -27.80
CA GLY A 138 -3.29 15.24 -26.41
C GLY A 138 -2.08 14.66 -25.67
N LEU A 139 -2.31 14.27 -24.41
CA LEU A 139 -1.25 13.75 -23.54
C LEU A 139 -0.93 12.26 -23.77
N HIS A 140 -1.69 11.54 -24.60
CA HIS A 140 -1.44 10.12 -24.89
C HIS A 140 -0.07 9.86 -25.53
N GLY A 141 0.48 10.86 -26.22
CA GLY A 141 1.81 10.79 -26.82
C GLY A 141 2.94 10.71 -25.79
N LEU A 142 2.69 10.92 -24.49
CA LEU A 142 3.71 10.84 -23.44
C LEU A 142 4.06 9.42 -22.99
N ARG A 143 3.36 8.39 -23.52
CA ARG A 143 3.67 6.98 -23.22
C ARG A 143 5.07 6.62 -23.74
N GLY A 144 5.92 6.12 -22.84
CA GLY A 144 7.28 5.69 -23.11
C GLY A 144 8.31 6.82 -23.19
N VAL A 145 7.92 8.06 -22.86
CA VAL A 145 8.81 9.22 -22.85
C VAL A 145 9.71 9.20 -21.61
N LYS A 146 10.96 9.65 -21.79
CA LYS A 146 11.93 9.78 -20.70
C LYS A 146 11.66 11.03 -19.86
N ALA A 147 11.10 10.86 -18.67
CA ALA A 147 10.68 11.95 -17.80
C ALA A 147 11.67 12.20 -16.64
N CYS A 148 11.79 13.48 -16.26
CA CYS A 148 12.55 13.95 -15.11
C CYS A 148 11.59 14.52 -14.05
N PHE A 149 11.61 13.90 -12.87
CA PHE A 149 10.76 14.27 -11.74
C PHE A 149 11.63 14.77 -10.59
N PRO A 150 11.16 15.75 -9.80
CA PRO A 150 11.90 16.24 -8.63
C PRO A 150 11.98 15.19 -7.51
N GLY A 151 10.96 14.33 -7.40
CA GLY A 151 10.86 13.27 -6.41
C GLY A 151 9.45 12.72 -6.34
N VAL A 152 9.30 11.45 -6.00
CA VAL A 152 8.02 10.81 -5.75
C VAL A 152 7.39 11.43 -4.51
N GLY A 153 6.14 11.90 -4.65
CA GLY A 153 5.38 12.60 -3.60
C GLY A 153 5.32 14.12 -3.77
N ALA A 154 6.21 14.72 -4.57
CA ALA A 154 6.17 16.16 -4.86
C ALA A 154 4.86 16.53 -5.57
N LEU A 155 4.17 17.58 -5.12
CA LEU A 155 2.81 17.88 -5.59
C LEU A 155 2.80 18.32 -7.05
N ALA A 156 3.57 19.37 -7.39
CA ALA A 156 3.65 19.87 -8.76
C ALA A 156 4.42 18.94 -9.70
N GLY A 157 5.44 18.26 -9.17
CA GLY A 157 6.35 17.45 -9.95
C GLY A 157 5.86 16.04 -10.21
N TRP A 158 5.12 15.42 -9.29
CA TRP A 158 4.74 14.00 -9.37
C TRP A 158 3.24 13.80 -9.27
N VAL A 159 2.61 14.24 -8.17
CA VAL A 159 1.20 13.93 -7.89
C VAL A 159 0.27 14.52 -8.97
N MET A 160 0.45 15.79 -9.30
CA MET A 160 -0.36 16.48 -10.31
C MET A 160 -0.17 15.87 -11.72
N PRO A 161 1.06 15.69 -12.23
CA PRO A 161 1.27 15.04 -13.53
C PRO A 161 0.71 13.63 -13.62
N ILE A 162 0.96 12.78 -12.63
CA ILE A 162 0.46 11.39 -12.65
C ILE A 162 -1.07 11.37 -12.62
N HIS A 163 -1.70 12.19 -11.77
CA HIS A 163 -3.15 12.31 -11.72
C HIS A 163 -3.76 12.73 -13.06
N ILE A 164 -3.20 13.75 -13.71
CA ILE A 164 -3.68 14.23 -15.01
C ILE A 164 -3.47 13.18 -16.10
N LEU A 165 -2.35 12.46 -16.08
CA LEU A 165 -2.09 11.38 -17.03
C LEU A 165 -3.02 10.18 -16.82
N MET A 166 -3.45 9.91 -15.59
CA MET A 166 -4.48 8.89 -15.31
C MET A 166 -5.84 9.29 -15.90
N GLN A 167 -6.18 10.58 -15.89
CA GLN A 167 -7.46 11.09 -16.41
C GLN A 167 -7.46 11.27 -17.93
N GLU A 168 -6.40 11.86 -18.49
CA GLU A 168 -6.36 12.39 -19.85
C GLU A 168 -5.19 11.85 -20.69
N GLY A 169 -4.14 11.31 -20.05
CA GLY A 169 -2.93 10.81 -20.71
C GLY A 169 -2.92 9.31 -21.02
N GLY A 170 -3.95 8.57 -20.61
CA GLY A 170 -4.04 7.11 -20.81
C GLY A 170 -3.09 6.29 -19.93
N LEU A 171 -2.65 6.84 -18.78
CA LEU A 171 -1.92 6.09 -17.77
C LEU A 171 -2.87 5.11 -17.09
N LYS A 172 -2.64 3.81 -17.32
CA LYS A 172 -3.46 2.73 -16.76
C LYS A 172 -2.99 2.39 -15.35
N ILE A 173 -3.93 2.21 -14.45
CA ILE A 173 -3.67 1.79 -13.07
C ILE A 173 -3.37 0.30 -13.07
N THR A 174 -2.10 -0.04 -12.87
CA THR A 174 -1.64 -1.44 -12.82
C THR A 174 -1.75 -2.01 -11.42
N ASP A 175 -1.61 -1.14 -10.41
CA ASP A 175 -1.68 -1.47 -9.00
C ASP A 175 -2.32 -0.30 -8.24
N CYS A 176 -3.46 -0.58 -7.59
CA CYS A 176 -4.21 0.43 -6.86
C CYS A 176 -3.49 0.92 -5.60
N ASN A 177 -2.59 0.12 -5.04
CA ASN A 177 -1.86 0.47 -3.81
C ASN A 177 -0.44 0.97 -4.12
N ASN A 178 -0.05 1.02 -5.39
CA ASN A 178 1.27 1.45 -5.82
C ASN A 178 1.24 2.17 -7.18
N HIS A 179 1.04 3.48 -7.12
CA HIS A 179 1.03 4.36 -8.29
C HIS A 179 2.39 4.47 -8.98
N VAL A 180 3.51 4.20 -8.29
CA VAL A 180 4.85 4.17 -8.90
C VAL A 180 4.96 3.05 -9.93
N LYS A 181 4.37 1.88 -9.64
CA LYS A 181 4.33 0.75 -10.59
C LYS A 181 3.59 1.09 -11.88
N SER A 182 2.49 1.84 -11.76
CA SER A 182 1.74 2.34 -12.92
C SER A 182 2.56 3.34 -13.73
N ALA A 183 3.31 4.23 -13.06
CA ALA A 183 4.21 5.18 -13.72
C ALA A 183 5.41 4.50 -14.39
N ILE A 184 5.97 3.44 -13.78
CA ILE A 184 7.04 2.60 -14.36
C ILE A 184 6.59 2.02 -15.71
N GLU A 185 5.37 1.48 -15.79
CA GLU A 185 4.85 0.91 -17.04
C GLU A 185 4.59 2.00 -18.09
N TYR A 186 4.19 3.19 -17.66
CA TYR A 186 3.85 4.30 -18.56
C TYR A 186 5.08 4.99 -19.16
N PHE A 187 6.05 5.40 -18.34
CA PHE A 187 7.22 6.17 -18.80
C PHE A 187 8.41 5.29 -19.17
N GLY A 188 8.57 4.12 -18.55
CA GLY A 188 9.77 3.30 -18.72
C GLY A 188 10.99 3.93 -18.05
N GLU A 189 12.10 4.07 -18.77
CA GLU A 189 13.34 4.62 -18.21
C GLU A 189 13.20 6.11 -17.92
N SER A 190 13.40 6.52 -16.67
CA SER A 190 13.21 7.91 -16.22
C SER A 190 14.08 8.23 -15.00
N CYS A 191 14.00 9.46 -14.47
CA CYS A 191 14.50 9.79 -13.13
C CYS A 191 13.37 10.28 -12.24
N ALA A 192 12.98 9.47 -11.25
CA ALA A 192 12.06 9.80 -10.17
C ALA A 192 12.70 9.40 -8.83
N PRO A 193 13.41 10.35 -8.18
CA PRO A 193 13.96 10.14 -6.85
C PRO A 193 12.89 9.63 -5.87
N ASN A 194 13.29 8.78 -4.91
CA ASN A 194 12.43 8.08 -3.96
C ASN A 194 11.49 7.01 -4.53
N SER A 195 11.55 6.67 -5.82
CA SER A 195 10.67 5.63 -6.41
C SER A 195 10.87 4.22 -5.85
N LEU A 196 12.03 3.95 -5.23
CA LEU A 196 12.34 2.68 -4.57
C LEU A 196 12.21 2.71 -3.04
N LYS A 197 11.82 3.86 -2.47
CA LYS A 197 11.64 4.02 -1.03
C LYS A 197 10.46 3.19 -0.53
N ASP A 198 10.57 2.55 0.63
CA ASP A 198 9.56 1.64 1.19
C ASP A 198 8.14 2.23 1.19
N LEU A 199 7.98 3.52 1.51
CA LEU A 199 6.70 4.23 1.47
C LEU A 199 6.00 4.15 0.09
N TYR A 200 6.78 4.15 -0.99
CA TYR A 200 6.30 4.08 -2.38
C TYR A 200 6.60 2.74 -3.06
N ASN A 201 7.27 1.84 -2.35
CA ASN A 201 7.62 0.47 -2.75
C ASN A 201 7.26 -0.53 -1.63
N PRO A 202 6.00 -0.57 -1.17
CA PRO A 202 5.58 -1.33 0.01
C PRO A 202 5.85 -2.85 -0.04
N ILE A 203 5.96 -3.44 -1.22
CA ILE A 203 6.28 -4.88 -1.41
C ILE A 203 7.76 -5.09 -1.74
N GLY A 204 8.50 -4.04 -2.09
CA GLY A 204 9.88 -4.15 -2.54
C GLY A 204 10.03 -4.64 -3.99
N ASP A 205 8.97 -4.65 -4.79
CA ASP A 205 8.95 -5.21 -6.15
C ASP A 205 8.96 -4.17 -7.28
N ASN A 206 9.07 -2.87 -6.95
CA ASN A 206 9.25 -1.83 -7.96
C ASN A 206 10.54 -2.05 -8.77
N SER A 207 10.41 -1.95 -10.10
CA SER A 207 11.56 -1.96 -11.01
C SER A 207 12.35 -0.66 -10.93
N ASP A 208 13.67 -0.74 -11.14
CA ASP A 208 14.59 0.41 -11.13
C ASP A 208 14.51 1.30 -12.38
N LYS A 209 13.54 1.09 -13.28
CA LYS A 209 13.36 1.87 -14.52
C LYS A 209 13.27 3.37 -14.27
N LEU A 210 12.53 3.80 -13.24
CA LEU A 210 12.42 5.20 -12.86
C LEU A 210 13.69 5.76 -12.19
N CYS A 211 14.73 4.95 -12.00
CA CYS A 211 16.03 5.41 -11.48
C CYS A 211 17.12 5.42 -12.55
N LYS A 212 16.82 5.01 -13.79
CA LYS A 212 17.82 4.83 -14.85
C LYS A 212 18.48 6.13 -15.29
N LEU A 213 17.72 7.23 -15.34
CA LEU A 213 18.28 8.52 -15.74
C LEU A 213 18.92 9.30 -14.58
N CYS A 214 18.68 8.89 -13.33
CA CYS A 214 19.31 9.53 -12.18
C CYS A 214 20.83 9.26 -12.18
N VAL A 215 21.62 10.25 -11.76
CA VAL A 215 23.09 10.27 -11.95
C VAL A 215 23.88 10.06 -10.67
N GLY A 216 23.22 9.98 -9.51
CA GLY A 216 23.87 9.71 -8.25
C GLY A 216 24.70 8.43 -8.26
N GLY A 217 25.77 8.41 -7.46
CA GLY A 217 26.57 7.20 -7.21
C GLY A 217 25.83 6.16 -6.36
N ALA A 218 26.51 5.07 -6.00
CA ALA A 218 25.94 4.06 -5.12
C ALA A 218 25.48 4.66 -3.78
N GLY A 219 24.27 4.31 -3.32
CA GLY A 219 23.64 4.84 -2.11
C GLY A 219 23.06 6.25 -2.23
N ILE A 220 23.37 6.98 -3.30
CA ILE A 220 22.84 8.33 -3.59
C ILE A 220 21.84 8.28 -4.74
N ARG A 221 22.06 7.39 -5.72
CA ARG A 221 21.22 7.27 -6.90
C ARG A 221 19.75 7.11 -6.53
N CYS A 222 18.91 7.94 -7.14
CA CYS A 222 17.45 7.87 -6.98
C CYS A 222 16.97 8.14 -5.54
N THR A 223 17.76 8.86 -4.74
CA THR A 223 17.33 9.42 -3.44
C THR A 223 17.23 10.95 -3.54
N LEU A 224 16.75 11.62 -2.50
CA LEU A 224 16.76 13.10 -2.44
C LEU A 224 18.16 13.72 -2.44
N ALA A 225 19.22 12.93 -2.24
CA ALA A 225 20.61 13.38 -2.39
C ALA A 225 21.12 13.26 -3.84
N ASP A 226 20.34 12.69 -4.76
CA ASP A 226 20.71 12.59 -6.17
C ASP A 226 20.85 14.00 -6.79
N PRO A 227 21.85 14.27 -7.64
CA PRO A 227 21.98 15.57 -8.31
C PRO A 227 20.77 15.98 -9.17
N TYR A 228 19.93 15.02 -9.57
CA TYR A 228 18.67 15.26 -10.28
C TYR A 228 17.43 15.31 -9.37
N ALA A 229 17.62 15.26 -8.05
CA ALA A 229 16.53 15.48 -7.10
C ALA A 229 16.18 16.95 -6.90
N GLY A 230 14.95 17.18 -6.47
CA GLY A 230 14.37 18.51 -6.36
C GLY A 230 13.99 19.10 -7.71
N TYR A 231 13.24 20.21 -7.68
CA TYR A 231 12.74 20.86 -8.89
C TYR A 231 13.86 21.40 -9.78
N GLU A 232 14.95 21.87 -9.18
CA GLU A 232 16.18 22.25 -9.89
C GLU A 232 16.84 21.03 -10.57
N GLY A 233 16.95 19.91 -9.86
CA GLY A 233 17.53 18.68 -10.37
C GLY A 233 16.76 18.10 -11.55
N ALA A 234 15.43 18.18 -11.53
CA ALA A 234 14.59 17.77 -12.65
C ALA A 234 14.88 18.59 -13.93
N LEU A 235 15.15 19.90 -13.82
CA LEU A 235 15.59 20.73 -14.95
C LEU A 235 16.99 20.36 -15.42
N LYS A 236 17.92 20.07 -14.50
CA LYS A 236 19.28 19.58 -14.85
C LYS A 236 19.20 18.26 -15.63
N CYS A 237 18.31 17.36 -15.24
CA CYS A 237 18.04 16.10 -15.92
C CYS A 237 17.54 16.29 -17.37
N LEU A 238 16.69 17.30 -17.62
CA LEU A 238 16.19 17.64 -18.96
C LEU A 238 17.27 18.22 -19.88
N VAL A 239 18.19 19.00 -19.31
CA VAL A 239 19.25 19.68 -20.08
C VAL A 239 20.45 18.79 -20.35
N ALA A 240 20.69 17.80 -19.47
CA ALA A 240 21.76 16.84 -19.65
C ALA A 240 21.61 16.06 -20.97
N ASN A 241 22.76 15.76 -21.58
CA ASN A 241 22.88 15.40 -22.99
C ASN A 241 22.11 14.11 -23.36
N GLY A 242 20.84 14.27 -23.75
CA GLY A 242 19.96 13.18 -24.21
C GLY A 242 19.38 12.28 -23.10
N SER A 243 19.43 12.71 -21.83
CA SER A 243 18.89 11.93 -20.70
C SER A 243 17.38 12.04 -20.60
N GLY A 244 16.83 13.24 -20.44
CA GLY A 244 15.41 13.50 -20.30
C GLY A 244 14.80 14.24 -21.49
N GLU A 245 13.54 13.96 -21.79
CA GLU A 245 12.76 14.62 -22.85
C GLU A 245 11.76 15.64 -22.29
N ILE A 246 11.30 15.44 -21.05
CA ILE A 246 10.33 16.27 -20.35
C ILE A 246 10.70 16.37 -18.86
N ALA A 247 10.55 17.55 -18.26
CA ALA A 247 10.66 17.76 -16.82
C ALA A 247 9.38 18.34 -16.24
N PHE A 248 8.93 17.79 -15.12
CA PHE A 248 7.77 18.29 -14.40
C PHE A 248 8.21 19.15 -13.22
N VAL A 249 7.94 20.45 -13.29
CA VAL A 249 8.42 21.41 -12.30
C VAL A 249 7.39 22.48 -11.96
N ARG A 250 7.77 23.42 -11.09
CA ARG A 250 6.99 24.62 -10.78
C ARG A 250 7.32 25.75 -11.76
N ASP A 251 6.37 26.64 -12.00
CA ASP A 251 6.59 27.84 -12.80
C ASP A 251 7.67 28.75 -12.19
N THR A 252 7.71 28.86 -10.86
CA THR A 252 8.73 29.62 -10.13
C THR A 252 10.14 29.06 -10.33
N THR A 253 10.29 27.73 -10.37
CA THR A 253 11.59 27.07 -10.57
C THR A 253 12.18 27.41 -11.93
N ILE A 254 11.40 27.28 -13.02
CA ILE A 254 11.92 27.57 -14.36
C ILE A 254 12.23 29.07 -14.53
N GLN A 255 11.42 29.95 -13.95
CA GLN A 255 11.70 31.39 -13.96
C GLN A 255 13.01 31.72 -13.23
N HIS A 256 13.22 31.19 -12.03
CA HIS A 256 14.44 31.40 -11.25
C HIS A 256 15.68 30.80 -11.94
N ALA A 257 15.53 29.63 -12.55
CA ALA A 257 16.60 28.96 -13.31
C ALA A 257 17.10 29.81 -14.50
N LEU A 258 16.17 30.44 -15.22
CA LEU A 258 16.49 31.31 -16.36
C LEU A 258 17.08 32.65 -15.95
N LEU A 259 16.59 33.26 -14.85
CA LEU A 259 17.03 34.58 -14.38
C LEU A 259 18.38 34.54 -13.68
N SER A 260 18.65 33.50 -12.89
CA SER A 260 19.90 33.39 -12.13
C SER A 260 21.12 33.13 -13.02
N ARG A 261 20.94 32.53 -14.21
CA ARG A 261 21.98 32.07 -15.17
C ARG A 261 23.02 31.10 -14.60
N LYS A 262 23.03 30.85 -13.29
CA LYS A 262 23.97 29.99 -12.56
C LYS A 262 23.59 28.51 -12.66
N ILE A 263 22.29 28.21 -12.70
CA ILE A 263 21.76 26.85 -12.55
C ILE A 263 21.89 26.04 -13.85
N LEU A 264 21.51 26.63 -14.98
CA LEU A 264 21.53 25.98 -16.29
C LEU A 264 22.75 26.39 -17.13
N GLY A 265 23.81 26.93 -16.52
CA GLY A 265 25.04 27.30 -17.24
C GLY A 265 24.84 28.37 -18.32
N GLY A 266 23.96 29.34 -18.10
CA GLY A 266 23.70 30.43 -19.04
C GLY A 266 22.85 30.07 -20.26
N ILE A 267 22.12 28.94 -20.24
CA ILE A 267 21.15 28.60 -21.29
C ILE A 267 20.04 29.65 -21.36
N SER A 268 19.70 30.05 -22.58
CA SER A 268 18.68 31.04 -22.88
C SER A 268 17.27 30.46 -22.87
N GLU A 269 16.31 31.32 -22.55
CA GLU A 269 14.87 31.04 -22.43
C GLU A 269 14.25 30.44 -23.70
N ASP A 270 14.78 30.82 -24.87
CA ASP A 270 14.33 30.37 -26.19
C ASP A 270 14.55 28.88 -26.47
N ARG A 271 15.36 28.20 -25.64
CA ARG A 271 15.57 26.75 -25.73
C ARG A 271 14.42 25.95 -25.13
N PHE A 272 13.54 26.54 -24.32
CA PHE A 272 12.49 25.80 -23.62
C PHE A 272 11.09 26.16 -24.08
N GLU A 273 10.18 25.20 -24.00
CA GLU A 273 8.75 25.36 -24.23
C GLU A 273 7.96 24.67 -23.10
N LEU A 274 6.76 25.16 -22.83
CA LEU A 274 5.80 24.48 -21.96
C LEU A 274 4.91 23.56 -22.78
N LEU A 275 4.61 22.38 -22.25
CA LEU A 275 3.58 21.48 -22.77
C LEU A 275 2.27 21.72 -22.04
N CYS A 276 1.24 22.13 -22.77
CA CYS A 276 -0.09 22.35 -22.21
C CYS A 276 -0.89 21.04 -22.20
N ARG A 277 -1.99 21.00 -21.42
CA ARG A 277 -2.81 19.79 -21.27
C ARG A 277 -3.48 19.32 -22.56
N ASP A 278 -3.76 20.24 -23.47
CA ASP A 278 -4.31 19.91 -24.78
C ASP A 278 -3.24 19.34 -25.74
N GLY A 279 -1.95 19.37 -25.39
CA GLY A 279 -0.84 18.99 -26.26
C GLY A 279 -0.26 20.15 -27.09
N SER A 280 -0.78 21.37 -26.93
CA SER A 280 -0.18 22.59 -27.51
C SER A 280 1.07 23.01 -26.74
N ARG A 281 1.82 23.95 -27.33
CA ARG A 281 3.07 24.47 -26.75
C ARG A 281 3.01 25.97 -26.60
N ARG A 282 3.60 26.47 -25.52
CA ARG A 282 3.74 27.91 -25.27
C ARG A 282 5.12 28.28 -24.78
N SER A 283 5.43 29.57 -24.85
CA SER A 283 6.61 30.13 -24.20
C SER A 283 6.58 29.84 -22.69
N VAL A 284 7.75 29.65 -22.09
CA VAL A 284 7.90 29.52 -20.63
C VAL A 284 7.46 30.78 -19.87
N THR A 285 7.17 31.89 -20.54
CA THR A 285 6.54 33.09 -19.95
C THR A 285 5.01 33.01 -19.82
N GLU A 286 4.36 32.08 -20.50
CA GLU A 286 2.90 31.97 -20.58
C GLU A 286 2.36 30.86 -19.66
N TRP A 287 3.01 30.62 -18.51
CA TRP A 287 2.65 29.56 -17.55
C TRP A 287 1.21 29.68 -17.04
N GLU A 288 0.69 30.90 -16.84
CA GLU A 288 -0.69 31.12 -16.42
C GLU A 288 -1.72 30.54 -17.41
N GLN A 289 -1.37 30.51 -18.71
CA GLN A 289 -2.23 29.96 -19.77
C GLN A 289 -1.88 28.49 -20.11
N CYS A 290 -0.67 28.05 -19.80
CA CYS A 290 -0.16 26.71 -20.08
C CYS A 290 0.43 26.08 -18.82
N ASN A 291 -0.46 25.49 -18.02
CA ASN A 291 -0.13 24.77 -16.81
C ASN A 291 -1.00 23.53 -16.68
N TRP A 292 -0.58 22.67 -15.76
CA TRP A 292 -1.26 21.41 -15.44
C TRP A 292 -2.17 21.57 -14.22
N GLY A 293 -1.97 22.62 -13.42
CA GLY A 293 -2.86 22.99 -12.33
C GLY A 293 -2.23 23.96 -11.35
N ARG A 294 -3.07 24.53 -10.48
CA ARG A 294 -2.59 25.29 -9.32
C ARG A 294 -2.25 24.34 -8.18
N VAL A 295 -1.10 24.56 -7.57
CA VAL A 295 -0.64 23.84 -6.38
C VAL A 295 -0.48 24.84 -5.23
N PRO A 296 -0.89 24.48 -4.00
CA PRO A 296 -0.62 25.32 -2.84
C PRO A 296 0.88 25.46 -2.59
N ALA A 297 1.26 26.58 -2.00
CA ALA A 297 2.64 26.86 -1.61
C ALA A 297 3.14 25.91 -0.52
N ASP A 298 4.47 25.77 -0.45
CA ASP A 298 5.15 24.98 0.57
C ASP A 298 4.87 25.54 1.97
N ALA A 299 4.94 24.68 2.98
CA ALA A 299 4.56 25.04 4.35
C ALA A 299 5.60 24.62 5.38
N ILE A 300 5.69 25.40 6.45
CA ILE A 300 6.43 25.02 7.66
C ILE A 300 5.46 24.27 8.57
N VAL A 301 5.82 23.05 8.94
CA VAL A 301 5.04 22.17 9.81
C VAL A 301 5.68 22.00 11.19
N THR A 302 4.85 21.66 12.17
CA THR A 302 5.26 21.28 13.53
C THR A 302 4.38 20.17 14.07
N SER A 303 4.70 19.61 15.24
CA SER A 303 3.90 18.55 15.88
C SER A 303 2.51 19.07 16.28
N SER A 304 1.48 18.26 16.02
CA SER A 304 0.11 18.51 16.47
C SER A 304 0.00 18.45 18.00
N ALA A 305 0.95 17.81 18.68
CA ALA A 305 1.03 17.82 20.14
C ALA A 305 1.45 19.19 20.72
N ALA A 306 2.03 20.09 19.90
CA ALA A 306 2.35 21.45 20.34
C ALA A 306 1.06 22.25 20.58
N THR A 307 0.97 22.96 21.71
CA THR A 307 -0.20 23.77 22.06
C THR A 307 -0.34 24.98 21.12
N THR A 308 -1.56 25.52 21.00
CA THR A 308 -1.87 26.69 20.17
C THR A 308 -0.98 27.89 20.51
N GLU A 309 -0.71 28.11 21.79
CA GLU A 309 0.21 29.17 22.26
C GLU A 309 1.66 28.96 21.78
N LYS A 310 2.16 27.72 21.82
CA LYS A 310 3.49 27.37 21.31
C LYS A 310 3.56 27.59 19.80
N ARG A 311 2.55 27.12 19.05
CA ARG A 311 2.47 27.32 17.59
C ARG A 311 2.46 28.81 17.23
N ALA A 312 1.67 29.62 17.94
CA ALA A 312 1.65 31.07 17.75
C ALA A 312 3.02 31.72 18.08
N LYS A 313 3.73 31.22 19.08
CA LYS A 313 5.09 31.66 19.40
C LYS A 313 6.08 31.33 18.27
N TYR A 314 5.98 30.13 17.69
CA TYR A 314 6.79 29.74 16.53
C TYR A 314 6.52 30.63 15.32
N GLN A 315 5.23 30.90 15.04
CA GLN A 315 4.84 31.82 13.96
C GLN A 315 5.45 33.21 14.15
N ARG A 316 5.35 33.82 15.35
CA ARG A 316 5.95 35.13 15.63
C ARG A 316 7.47 35.13 15.47
N PHE A 317 8.14 34.10 15.98
CA PHE A 317 9.59 33.95 15.83
C PHE A 317 10.01 33.89 14.35
N LEU A 318 9.33 33.08 13.55
CA LEU A 318 9.61 32.93 12.11
C LEU A 318 9.27 34.19 11.31
N LEU A 319 8.16 34.86 11.62
CA LEU A 319 7.82 36.16 11.03
C LEU A 319 8.84 37.25 11.38
N LYS A 320 9.47 37.17 12.56
CA LYS A 320 10.56 38.07 12.95
C LYS A 320 11.87 37.76 12.20
N ILE A 321 12.15 36.48 11.95
CA ILE A 321 13.26 36.06 11.06
C ILE A 321 13.08 36.68 9.66
N VAL A 322 11.85 36.67 9.13
CA VAL A 322 11.53 37.26 7.81
C VAL A 322 11.69 38.79 7.83
N GLU A 323 11.24 39.46 8.90
CA GLU A 323 11.41 40.90 9.07
C GLU A 323 12.89 41.32 8.98
N LEU A 324 13.78 40.53 9.60
CA LEU A 324 15.20 40.84 9.75
C LEU A 324 16.05 40.38 8.56
N TYR A 325 15.72 39.23 7.97
CA TYR A 325 16.57 38.53 7.00
C TYR A 325 15.88 38.16 5.67
N GLY A 326 14.58 38.44 5.54
CA GLY A 326 13.76 38.09 4.39
C GLY A 326 13.84 39.07 3.21
N GLU A 327 15.03 39.61 2.93
CA GLU A 327 15.21 40.45 1.75
C GLU A 327 14.82 39.66 0.47
N PRO A 328 13.86 40.14 -0.34
CA PRO A 328 13.42 39.42 -1.52
C PRO A 328 14.57 39.20 -2.51
N ASN A 329 14.63 37.98 -3.05
CA ASN A 329 15.67 37.63 -4.01
C ASN A 329 15.53 38.46 -5.31
N PRO A 330 16.59 39.15 -5.78
CA PRO A 330 16.54 39.99 -6.98
C PRO A 330 16.26 39.20 -8.26
N TYR A 331 16.48 37.89 -8.27
CA TYR A 331 16.19 37.01 -9.40
C TYR A 331 14.72 36.61 -9.50
N ASN A 332 13.84 37.18 -8.68
CA ASN A 332 12.40 36.98 -8.78
C ASN A 332 11.79 38.03 -9.73
N LYS A 333 11.13 37.58 -10.82
CA LYS A 333 10.60 38.42 -11.91
C LYS A 333 9.60 39.52 -11.46
N MET A 334 9.10 39.48 -10.22
CA MET A 334 8.17 40.46 -9.63
C MET A 334 8.68 41.13 -8.33
N SER A 335 9.98 41.10 -8.02
CA SER A 335 10.53 41.68 -6.77
C SER A 335 10.24 43.19 -6.60
N ASN A 336 10.06 43.95 -7.68
CA ASN A 336 9.88 45.41 -7.66
C ASN A 336 8.51 45.92 -7.15
N ARG A 337 7.60 45.06 -6.65
CA ARG A 337 6.31 45.46 -6.09
C ARG A 337 6.19 45.31 -4.57
N THR A 338 7.25 44.87 -3.87
CA THR A 338 7.24 44.68 -2.42
C THR A 338 7.12 45.98 -1.62
N ASP A 339 7.65 47.10 -2.13
CA ASP A 339 7.53 48.42 -1.47
C ASP A 339 6.09 48.98 -1.42
N ASN A 340 5.15 48.37 -2.16
CA ASN A 340 3.74 48.80 -2.23
C ASN A 340 2.76 47.88 -1.50
N TYR A 341 3.23 46.94 -0.67
CA TYR A 341 2.33 46.00 0.02
C TYR A 341 1.58 46.70 1.17
N LYS A 342 0.52 47.42 0.82
CA LYS A 342 -0.45 47.97 1.78
C LYS A 342 -1.27 46.80 2.35
N PRO A 343 -1.54 46.78 3.66
CA PRO A 343 -2.44 45.78 4.23
C PRO A 343 -3.78 45.85 3.50
N VAL A 344 -4.27 44.71 3.02
CA VAL A 344 -5.58 44.59 2.40
C VAL A 344 -6.52 44.05 3.47
N ASN A 345 -7.67 44.69 3.66
CA ASN A 345 -8.68 44.16 4.59
C ASN A 345 -9.34 42.89 4.00
N GLY A 346 -10.10 42.14 4.82
CA GLY A 346 -10.77 40.90 4.43
C GLY A 346 -11.80 40.98 3.29
N TYR A 347 -11.91 42.13 2.61
CA TYR A 347 -12.77 42.38 1.45
C TYR A 347 -11.99 42.87 0.21
N GLY A 348 -10.66 42.87 0.23
CA GLY A 348 -9.86 43.14 -0.97
C GLY A 348 -9.58 44.63 -1.28
N ASN A 349 -9.82 45.57 -0.36
CA ASN A 349 -9.60 47.00 -0.62
C ASN A 349 -8.27 47.52 -0.01
N PRO A 350 -7.44 48.27 -0.78
CA PRO A 350 -6.20 48.88 -0.28
C PRO A 350 -6.49 50.19 0.49
N TYR A 351 -5.83 50.38 1.65
CA TYR A 351 -5.93 51.65 2.39
C TYR A 351 -5.35 52.82 1.58
N THR A 352 -6.19 53.77 1.15
CA THR A 352 -5.75 55.05 0.59
C THR A 352 -5.36 56.00 1.71
N THR A 353 -4.06 56.27 1.84
CA THR A 353 -3.48 57.26 2.75
C THR A 353 -3.62 58.66 2.14
N THR A 354 -4.82 59.23 2.16
CA THR A 354 -5.03 60.66 1.87
C THR A 354 -6.09 61.34 2.74
N GLU A 355 -6.62 60.69 3.79
CA GLU A 355 -7.49 61.39 4.74
C GLU A 355 -6.71 61.85 5.97
N GLN A 356 -6.43 63.15 5.95
CA GLN A 356 -6.04 63.93 7.12
C GLN A 356 -7.08 63.73 8.23
N SER A 357 -6.66 63.18 9.37
CA SER A 357 -7.50 62.98 10.54
C SER A 357 -8.12 64.31 10.98
N ARG A 358 -9.44 64.47 10.77
CA ARG A 358 -10.23 65.52 11.42
C ARG A 358 -10.37 65.16 12.89
N TYR A 359 -9.71 65.95 13.72
CA TYR A 359 -9.88 65.92 15.17
C TYR A 359 -11.31 66.36 15.52
N ASP A 360 -12.15 65.42 15.94
CA ASP A 360 -13.48 65.69 16.51
C ASP A 360 -13.38 65.70 18.04
N PRO A 361 -13.54 66.85 18.72
CA PRO A 361 -13.26 66.99 20.15
C PRO A 361 -14.41 66.56 21.06
N TYR A 362 -15.47 65.92 20.56
CA TYR A 362 -16.63 65.52 21.36
C TYR A 362 -16.91 64.01 21.32
N ARG A 363 -15.99 63.20 21.86
CA ARG A 363 -16.34 61.87 22.36
C ARG A 363 -15.52 61.50 23.58
N ARG A 364 -16.06 61.87 24.73
CA ARG A 364 -15.57 61.49 26.06
C ARG A 364 -16.44 60.32 26.50
N ASP A 365 -15.92 59.11 26.45
CA ASP A 365 -16.35 58.03 27.35
C ASP A 365 -15.22 57.01 27.51
N ASN A 366 -14.68 57.00 28.72
CA ASN A 366 -13.79 55.99 29.28
C ASN A 366 -14.59 54.73 29.53
N PHE A 367 -14.16 53.59 29.00
CA PHE A 367 -14.18 52.33 29.75
C PHE A 367 -13.03 51.44 29.27
N ASN A 368 -12.16 51.09 30.22
CA ASN A 368 -11.10 50.11 30.10
C ASN A 368 -11.67 48.79 29.57
N ASN A 369 -11.21 48.38 28.39
CA ASN A 369 -11.21 46.99 28.00
C ASN A 369 -9.82 46.66 27.49
N TYR A 370 -9.11 45.83 28.26
CA TYR A 370 -8.04 44.98 27.75
C TYR A 370 -8.64 44.19 26.57
N LYS A 371 -8.45 44.68 25.34
CA LYS A 371 -8.64 43.86 24.16
C LYS A 371 -7.40 42.99 24.04
N GLU A 372 -7.55 41.74 24.45
CA GLU A 372 -6.82 40.63 23.87
C GLU A 372 -6.84 40.81 22.35
N GLU A 373 -5.64 40.94 21.76
CA GLU A 373 -5.47 40.88 20.32
C GLU A 373 -5.81 39.45 19.87
N GLU A 374 -7.05 39.23 19.45
CA GLU A 374 -7.38 38.07 18.63
C GLU A 374 -6.46 38.07 17.39
N PRO A 375 -5.82 36.94 17.05
CA PRO A 375 -4.93 36.86 15.89
C PRO A 375 -5.78 36.87 14.61
N ASN A 376 -5.98 38.05 14.02
CA ASN A 376 -6.46 38.20 12.65
C ASN A 376 -5.50 37.45 11.68
N SER A 377 -6.05 36.74 10.69
CA SER A 377 -5.37 35.92 9.66
C SER A 377 -4.48 36.68 8.66
N SER A 378 -3.87 37.79 9.08
CA SER A 378 -3.36 38.79 8.15
C SER A 378 -2.03 39.42 8.57
N LEU A 379 -1.25 38.79 9.47
CA LEU A 379 0.09 39.25 9.81
C LEU A 379 1.12 38.74 8.77
N TYR A 380 1.18 39.43 7.65
CA TYR A 380 2.36 39.42 6.79
C TYR A 380 3.47 40.25 7.46
N SER A 381 4.69 39.73 7.53
CA SER A 381 5.82 40.51 8.06
C SER A 381 6.64 41.06 6.90
N PRO A 382 6.54 42.37 6.56
CA PRO A 382 7.37 42.92 5.50
C PRO A 382 8.83 42.96 5.96
N TYR A 383 9.74 42.58 5.06
CA TYR A 383 11.18 42.79 5.29
C TYR A 383 11.46 44.26 5.60
N LYS A 384 12.28 44.52 6.62
CA LYS A 384 12.70 45.88 6.98
C LYS A 384 14.19 46.03 6.79
N LYS A 385 14.56 46.85 5.80
CA LYS A 385 15.95 47.21 5.55
C LYS A 385 16.52 47.91 6.78
N ARG A 386 17.52 47.28 7.41
CA ARG A 386 18.21 47.86 8.57
C ARG A 386 19.04 49.06 8.12
N VAL A 387 19.00 50.14 8.90
CA VAL A 387 19.83 51.33 8.68
C VAL A 387 20.61 51.65 9.94
N ASN A 388 21.83 52.14 9.77
CA ASN A 388 22.63 52.63 10.89
C ASN A 388 22.12 54.00 11.38
N ASN A 389 22.70 54.51 12.46
CA ASN A 389 22.32 55.83 13.03
C ASN A 389 22.49 57.00 12.03
N ASN A 390 23.20 56.79 10.93
CA ASN A 390 23.43 57.76 9.86
C ASN A 390 22.51 57.53 8.64
N GLY A 391 21.52 56.63 8.74
CA GLY A 391 20.57 56.30 7.67
C GLY A 391 21.14 55.44 6.54
N GLN A 392 22.36 54.91 6.67
CA GLN A 392 22.95 54.03 5.66
C GLN A 392 22.49 52.58 5.87
N PRO A 393 22.23 51.81 4.79
CA PRO A 393 21.88 50.39 4.89
C PRO A 393 22.91 49.58 5.67
N ILE A 394 22.45 48.78 6.63
CA ILE A 394 23.24 47.71 7.25
C ILE A 394 23.00 46.45 6.44
N GLU A 395 24.03 46.00 5.73
CA GLU A 395 23.97 44.76 4.97
C GLU A 395 23.78 43.57 5.94
N SER A 396 22.78 42.72 5.66
CA SER A 396 22.54 41.54 6.48
C SER A 396 23.58 40.47 6.19
N GLN A 397 24.16 39.90 7.24
CA GLN A 397 25.11 38.78 7.11
C GLN A 397 24.44 37.48 6.65
N PHE A 398 23.10 37.43 6.70
CA PHE A 398 22.27 36.30 6.30
C PHE A 398 21.10 36.75 5.41
N GLN A 399 20.86 36.00 4.34
CA GLN A 399 19.74 36.19 3.42
C GLN A 399 18.89 34.92 3.44
N LEU A 400 17.62 35.05 3.84
CA LEU A 400 16.73 33.90 4.02
C LEU A 400 16.35 33.23 2.69
N PHE A 401 15.95 34.04 1.71
CA PHE A 401 15.43 33.60 0.40
C PHE A 401 16.51 33.48 -0.69
N SER A 402 17.79 33.37 -0.29
CA SER A 402 18.93 33.25 -1.18
C SER A 402 19.72 32.01 -0.84
N SER A 403 20.04 31.20 -1.85
CA SER A 403 20.82 29.98 -1.72
C SER A 403 22.05 30.06 -2.64
N ASN A 404 23.20 29.60 -2.14
CA ASN A 404 24.46 29.67 -2.88
C ASN A 404 24.82 28.28 -3.42
N GLY A 405 25.14 28.19 -4.72
CA GLY A 405 25.53 26.95 -5.39
C GLY A 405 24.39 25.96 -5.70
N THR A 406 23.20 26.16 -5.15
CA THR A 406 21.97 25.36 -5.32
C THR A 406 20.75 26.24 -4.96
N THR A 407 19.52 25.78 -5.22
CA THR A 407 18.29 26.48 -4.80
C THR A 407 17.59 25.85 -3.60
N ASP A 408 16.61 26.60 -3.06
CA ASP A 408 15.55 26.11 -2.17
C ASP A 408 16.05 25.45 -0.88
N LEU A 409 17.12 26.01 -0.30
CA LEU A 409 17.65 25.55 0.99
C LEU A 409 16.82 26.12 2.14
N LEU A 410 16.22 25.21 2.94
CA LEU A 410 15.27 25.47 4.04
C LEU A 410 13.89 25.94 3.61
N ILE A 411 13.86 26.96 2.75
CA ILE A 411 12.68 27.67 2.23
C ILE A 411 12.99 27.95 0.75
N GLN A 412 11.96 28.04 -0.10
CA GLN A 412 12.19 28.37 -1.50
C GLN A 412 12.85 29.74 -1.70
N ASP A 413 13.71 29.84 -2.73
CA ASP A 413 14.34 31.11 -3.10
C ASP A 413 13.35 32.11 -3.73
N ALA A 414 12.24 31.58 -4.26
CA ALA A 414 11.15 32.36 -4.83
C ALA A 414 10.27 33.05 -3.76
N THR A 415 10.40 32.65 -2.50
CA THR A 415 9.59 33.16 -1.39
C THR A 415 9.86 34.64 -1.15
N ILE A 416 8.79 35.39 -0.92
CA ILE A 416 8.86 36.82 -0.58
C ILE A 416 8.36 37.11 0.83
N ASN A 417 7.50 36.26 1.39
CA ASN A 417 6.92 36.39 2.73
C ASN A 417 6.24 35.08 3.15
N PHE A 418 5.63 35.05 4.34
CA PHE A 418 4.80 33.96 4.84
C PHE A 418 3.39 34.42 5.20
N LEU A 419 2.43 33.50 5.05
CA LEU A 419 1.08 33.58 5.60
C LEU A 419 1.02 32.75 6.88
N ALA A 420 0.71 33.39 8.00
CA ALA A 420 0.45 32.70 9.27
C ALA A 420 -0.96 32.09 9.28
N LEU A 421 -1.02 30.77 9.51
CA LEU A 421 -2.26 30.01 9.49
C LEU A 421 -2.95 30.09 10.85
N LYS A 422 -4.25 30.41 10.84
CA LYS A 422 -5.09 30.32 12.04
C LYS A 422 -5.25 28.87 12.47
N GLU A 423 -5.53 28.66 13.75
CA GLU A 423 -5.72 27.32 14.33
C GLU A 423 -6.68 26.43 13.52
N GLU A 424 -7.80 26.99 13.06
CA GLU A 424 -8.79 26.30 12.22
C GLU A 424 -8.25 25.86 10.85
N ASP A 425 -7.24 26.55 10.32
CA ASP A 425 -6.61 26.27 9.03
C ASP A 425 -5.35 25.39 9.17
N GLN A 426 -4.93 25.04 10.39
CA GLN A 426 -3.73 24.21 10.66
C GLN A 426 -4.00 22.72 10.45
N ALA A 427 -4.47 22.35 9.26
CA ALA A 427 -4.58 20.96 8.83
C ALA A 427 -4.17 20.80 7.37
N ALA A 428 -3.55 19.67 7.04
CA ALA A 428 -3.11 19.39 5.67
C ALA A 428 -4.26 19.50 4.64
N LYS A 429 -5.49 19.14 5.03
CA LYS A 429 -6.68 19.28 4.17
C LYS A 429 -6.94 20.73 3.75
N HIS A 430 -6.80 21.69 4.67
CA HIS A 430 -7.03 23.11 4.39
C HIS A 430 -5.93 23.72 3.51
N ILE A 431 -4.71 23.18 3.56
CA ILE A 431 -3.66 23.56 2.60
C ILE A 431 -3.98 23.07 1.20
N LEU A 432 -4.47 21.83 1.06
CA LEU A 432 -4.81 21.25 -0.24
C LEU A 432 -6.12 21.79 -0.83
N ASN A 433 -7.03 22.28 0.00
CA ASN A 433 -8.33 22.81 -0.39
C ASN A 433 -8.58 24.15 0.31
N ASN A 434 -8.40 25.23 -0.45
CA ASN A 434 -8.61 26.61 -0.02
C ASN A 434 -9.07 27.48 -1.18
N ASP A 435 -9.42 28.73 -0.88
CA ASP A 435 -9.95 29.70 -1.84
C ASP A 435 -8.99 30.03 -2.99
N PHE A 436 -7.69 29.79 -2.85
CA PHE A 436 -6.68 30.10 -3.88
C PHE A 436 -6.53 29.00 -4.93
N VAL A 437 -6.53 27.73 -4.49
CA VAL A 437 -6.30 26.56 -5.36
C VAL A 437 -7.54 25.71 -5.62
N GLY A 438 -8.63 25.94 -4.90
CA GLY A 438 -9.83 25.12 -4.94
C GLY A 438 -9.56 23.70 -4.45
N ASP A 439 -10.30 22.71 -4.97
CA ASP A 439 -10.16 21.31 -4.57
C ASP A 439 -9.26 20.49 -5.51
N GLN A 440 -8.57 21.14 -6.46
CA GLN A 440 -7.75 20.44 -7.47
C GLN A 440 -6.62 19.62 -6.84
N ALA A 441 -5.88 20.21 -5.91
CA ALA A 441 -4.76 19.54 -5.24
C ALA A 441 -5.25 18.41 -4.33
N GLU A 442 -6.31 18.62 -3.55
CA GLU A 442 -6.95 17.58 -2.74
C GLU A 442 -7.42 16.40 -3.62
N ARG A 443 -8.11 16.68 -4.73
CA ARG A 443 -8.53 15.64 -5.69
C ARG A 443 -7.35 14.87 -6.25
N ALA A 444 -6.26 15.53 -6.65
CA ALA A 444 -5.10 14.85 -7.22
C ALA A 444 -4.43 13.90 -6.21
N VAL A 445 -4.24 14.36 -4.98
CA VAL A 445 -3.64 13.58 -3.88
C VAL A 445 -4.50 12.37 -3.51
N LEU A 446 -5.82 12.49 -3.52
CA LEU A 446 -6.73 11.38 -3.23
C LEU A 446 -6.87 10.43 -4.44
N ALA A 447 -6.98 10.98 -5.65
CA ALA A 447 -7.29 10.22 -6.85
C ALA A 447 -6.10 9.44 -7.43
N ILE A 448 -4.85 9.82 -7.11
CA ILE A 448 -3.67 9.03 -7.52
C ILE A 448 -3.67 7.61 -6.93
N ARG A 449 -4.46 7.39 -5.86
CA ARG A 449 -4.68 6.10 -5.21
C ARG A 449 -6.07 5.53 -5.48
N ASP A 450 -6.83 6.15 -6.38
CA ASP A 450 -8.18 5.69 -6.69
C ASP A 450 -8.13 4.40 -7.50
N CYS A 451 -8.85 3.39 -7.05
CA CYS A 451 -8.85 2.09 -7.70
C CYS A 451 -10.02 1.99 -8.69
N PRO A 452 -9.83 1.45 -9.92
CA PRO A 452 -10.94 1.22 -10.85
C PRO A 452 -11.98 0.26 -10.27
N VAL A 453 -11.50 -0.76 -9.56
CA VAL A 453 -12.34 -1.68 -8.80
C VAL A 453 -12.52 -1.09 -7.40
N LYS A 454 -13.76 -0.77 -7.02
CA LYS A 454 -14.03 -0.11 -5.72
C LYS A 454 -14.11 -1.08 -4.54
N ARG A 455 -14.58 -2.30 -4.80
CA ARG A 455 -14.87 -3.31 -3.78
C ARG A 455 -14.43 -4.70 -4.22
N ALA A 456 -14.13 -5.52 -3.22
CA ALA A 456 -13.75 -6.92 -3.34
C ALA A 456 -14.59 -7.71 -2.36
N VAL A 457 -15.60 -8.45 -2.85
CA VAL A 457 -16.55 -9.19 -2.01
C VAL A 457 -16.08 -10.64 -1.82
N LEU A 458 -15.54 -10.95 -0.63
CA LEU A 458 -15.14 -12.30 -0.23
C LEU A 458 -16.35 -13.06 0.33
N CYS A 459 -16.64 -14.23 -0.25
CA CYS A 459 -17.63 -15.17 0.27
C CYS A 459 -17.04 -16.04 1.39
N VAL A 460 -17.79 -16.19 2.47
CA VAL A 460 -17.49 -17.08 3.60
C VAL A 460 -18.71 -17.92 3.96
N THR A 461 -18.52 -19.08 4.59
CA THR A 461 -19.59 -20.07 4.77
C THR A 461 -20.13 -20.18 6.19
N SER A 462 -19.34 -19.78 7.19
CA SER A 462 -19.70 -19.89 8.61
C SER A 462 -19.70 -18.54 9.35
N ASP A 463 -20.32 -18.51 10.53
CA ASP A 463 -20.26 -17.34 11.44
C ASP A 463 -18.82 -17.03 11.87
N ALA A 464 -18.02 -18.05 12.16
CA ALA A 464 -16.62 -17.90 12.56
C ALA A 464 -15.75 -17.32 11.43
N GLU A 465 -15.95 -17.78 10.19
CA GLU A 465 -15.28 -17.18 9.02
C GLU A 465 -15.75 -15.75 8.76
N MET A 466 -17.04 -15.45 8.97
CA MET A 466 -17.57 -14.09 8.85
C MET A 466 -16.91 -13.14 9.84
N GLU A 467 -16.74 -13.57 11.10
CA GLU A 467 -16.02 -12.77 12.09
C GLU A 467 -14.57 -12.54 11.68
N LYS A 468 -13.85 -13.58 11.23
CA LYS A 468 -12.47 -13.46 10.73
C LYS A 468 -12.37 -12.53 9.52
N CYS A 469 -13.31 -12.64 8.57
CA CYS A 469 -13.37 -11.76 7.41
C CYS A 469 -13.60 -10.30 7.82
N VAL A 470 -14.48 -10.04 8.81
CA VAL A 470 -14.72 -8.69 9.30
C VAL A 470 -13.46 -8.11 9.95
N LYS A 471 -12.71 -8.90 10.74
CA LYS A 471 -11.40 -8.50 11.28
C LYS A 471 -10.40 -8.20 10.15
N MET A 472 -10.33 -9.05 9.14
CA MET A 472 -9.52 -8.82 7.93
C MET A 472 -9.89 -7.51 7.25
N ARG A 473 -11.17 -7.27 6.98
CA ARG A 473 -11.68 -6.03 6.37
C ARG A 473 -11.26 -4.80 7.17
N VAL A 474 -11.38 -4.83 8.49
CA VAL A 474 -10.99 -3.71 9.36
C VAL A 474 -9.49 -3.46 9.27
N ALA A 475 -8.66 -4.50 9.33
CA ALA A 475 -7.22 -4.40 9.19
C ALA A 475 -6.80 -3.81 7.83
N LEU A 476 -7.33 -4.35 6.73
CA LEU A 476 -7.02 -3.83 5.38
C LEU A 476 -7.48 -2.38 5.18
N LYS A 477 -8.65 -2.01 5.75
CA LYS A 477 -9.13 -0.63 5.71
C LYS A 477 -8.26 0.31 6.53
N ALA A 478 -7.77 -0.12 7.69
CA ALA A 478 -6.84 0.66 8.52
C ALA A 478 -5.49 0.86 7.81
N ALA A 479 -5.02 -0.12 7.05
CA ALA A 479 -3.86 -0.01 6.17
C ALA A 479 -4.12 0.77 4.86
N PHE A 480 -5.33 1.30 4.66
CA PHE A 480 -5.76 2.04 3.47
C PHE A 480 -5.56 1.30 2.15
N LEU A 481 -5.71 -0.02 2.19
CA LEU A 481 -5.63 -0.85 1.00
C LEU A 481 -6.92 -0.76 0.18
N SER A 482 -6.75 -0.74 -1.13
CA SER A 482 -7.80 -0.77 -2.14
C SER A 482 -7.69 -2.03 -3.00
N PRO A 483 -8.81 -2.59 -3.50
CA PRO A 483 -10.21 -2.23 -3.23
C PRO A 483 -10.65 -2.51 -1.79
N LEU A 484 -11.76 -1.90 -1.38
CA LEU A 484 -12.36 -2.17 -0.06
C LEU A 484 -12.87 -3.61 0.00
N LEU A 485 -12.35 -4.40 0.95
CA LEU A 485 -12.84 -5.75 1.21
C LEU A 485 -14.26 -5.69 1.81
N ILE A 486 -15.17 -6.49 1.29
CA ILE A 486 -16.51 -6.70 1.82
C ILE A 486 -16.67 -8.19 2.09
N CYS A 487 -17.31 -8.52 3.21
CA CYS A 487 -17.57 -9.91 3.59
C CYS A 487 -19.03 -10.24 3.26
N TRP A 488 -19.26 -11.36 2.61
CA TRP A 488 -20.59 -11.88 2.31
C TRP A 488 -20.71 -13.31 2.81
N ARG A 489 -21.78 -13.60 3.53
CA ARG A 489 -21.99 -14.93 4.14
C ARG A 489 -22.90 -15.78 3.25
N GLY A 490 -22.33 -16.82 2.68
CA GLY A 490 -23.06 -17.91 2.04
C GLY A 490 -23.60 -18.92 3.06
N HIS A 491 -24.46 -19.82 2.59
CA HIS A 491 -25.01 -20.90 3.41
C HIS A 491 -24.20 -22.21 3.26
N SER A 492 -23.38 -22.29 2.22
CA SER A 492 -22.52 -23.42 1.89
C SER A 492 -21.48 -22.99 0.84
N THR A 493 -20.48 -23.83 0.61
CA THR A 493 -19.52 -23.65 -0.48
C THR A 493 -20.22 -23.58 -1.85
N ARG A 494 -21.22 -24.44 -2.11
CA ARG A 494 -22.02 -24.40 -3.35
C ARG A 494 -22.80 -23.11 -3.52
N HIS A 495 -23.33 -22.56 -2.44
CA HIS A 495 -23.98 -21.25 -2.47
C HIS A 495 -22.97 -20.14 -2.81
N CYS A 496 -21.75 -20.17 -2.26
CA CYS A 496 -20.68 -19.24 -2.64
C CYS A 496 -20.33 -19.34 -4.14
N GLU A 497 -20.16 -20.55 -4.68
CA GLU A 497 -19.86 -20.75 -6.10
C GLU A 497 -20.90 -20.08 -7.01
N ARG A 498 -22.19 -20.32 -6.73
CA ARG A 498 -23.30 -19.72 -7.48
C ARG A 498 -23.34 -18.20 -7.31
N ALA A 499 -23.18 -17.70 -6.08
CA ALA A 499 -23.18 -16.27 -5.79
C ALA A 499 -22.03 -15.53 -6.50
N ILE A 500 -20.86 -16.17 -6.67
CA ILE A 500 -19.76 -15.61 -7.47
C ILE A 500 -20.14 -15.56 -8.94
N ALA A 501 -20.70 -16.64 -9.47
CA ALA A 501 -21.11 -16.72 -10.87
C ALA A 501 -22.17 -15.68 -11.23
N GLU A 502 -23.10 -15.41 -10.31
CA GLU A 502 -24.18 -14.43 -10.46
C GLU A 502 -23.74 -12.98 -10.24
N GLY A 503 -22.57 -12.73 -9.67
CA GLY A 503 -22.09 -11.37 -9.39
C GLY A 503 -22.43 -10.83 -8.01
N THR A 504 -23.02 -11.64 -7.13
CA THR A 504 -23.38 -11.26 -5.75
C THR A 504 -22.14 -11.13 -4.86
N CYS A 505 -21.17 -12.02 -5.04
CA CYS A 505 -19.82 -11.91 -4.47
C CYS A 505 -18.76 -12.04 -5.57
N ASP A 506 -17.50 -11.75 -5.26
CA ASP A 506 -16.44 -11.65 -6.27
C ASP A 506 -15.51 -12.87 -6.27
N PHE A 507 -15.19 -13.38 -5.08
CA PHE A 507 -14.35 -14.57 -4.94
C PHE A 507 -14.57 -15.29 -3.61
N ALA A 508 -14.11 -16.53 -3.55
CA ALA A 508 -14.04 -17.34 -2.34
C ALA A 508 -12.83 -18.26 -2.37
N MET A 509 -12.50 -18.83 -1.21
CA MET A 509 -11.50 -19.88 -1.08
C MET A 509 -12.17 -21.25 -1.26
N PHE A 510 -11.57 -22.10 -2.10
CA PHE A 510 -12.09 -23.43 -2.39
C PHE A 510 -11.03 -24.50 -2.18
N ASP A 511 -11.43 -25.62 -1.58
CA ASP A 511 -10.64 -26.86 -1.62
C ASP A 511 -10.49 -27.34 -3.07
N SER A 512 -9.45 -28.12 -3.33
CA SER A 512 -9.18 -28.72 -4.64
C SER A 512 -10.40 -29.44 -5.26
N GLY A 513 -11.20 -30.14 -4.47
CA GLY A 513 -12.41 -30.80 -4.97
C GLY A 513 -13.51 -29.81 -5.38
N ASP A 514 -13.73 -28.77 -4.56
CA ASP A 514 -14.69 -27.70 -4.87
C ASP A 514 -14.24 -26.86 -6.06
N MET A 515 -12.93 -26.63 -6.22
CA MET A 515 -12.37 -25.94 -7.38
C MET A 515 -12.79 -26.60 -8.70
N LEU A 516 -12.74 -27.93 -8.77
CA LEU A 516 -13.15 -28.65 -9.98
C LEU A 516 -14.64 -28.45 -10.29
N HIS A 517 -15.47 -28.55 -9.25
CA HIS A 517 -16.91 -28.36 -9.40
C HIS A 517 -17.25 -26.92 -9.82
N ALA A 518 -16.67 -25.93 -9.14
CA ALA A 518 -16.84 -24.51 -9.41
C ALA A 518 -16.39 -24.12 -10.83
N ALA A 519 -15.25 -24.66 -11.28
CA ALA A 519 -14.77 -24.42 -12.64
C ALA A 519 -15.70 -25.04 -13.70
N TYR A 520 -16.18 -26.25 -13.47
CA TYR A 520 -17.01 -26.97 -14.43
C TYR A 520 -18.45 -26.41 -14.51
N ASN A 521 -19.12 -26.26 -13.38
CA ASN A 521 -20.53 -25.87 -13.33
C ASN A 521 -20.74 -24.35 -13.41
N HIS A 522 -19.77 -23.57 -12.96
CA HIS A 522 -19.90 -22.11 -12.84
C HIS A 522 -18.86 -21.32 -13.63
N ARG A 523 -17.96 -21.99 -14.36
CA ARG A 523 -16.88 -21.35 -15.15
C ARG A 523 -16.01 -20.40 -14.34
N LEU A 524 -15.88 -20.65 -13.04
CA LEU A 524 -15.00 -19.89 -12.17
C LEU A 524 -13.54 -20.25 -12.48
N VAL A 525 -12.64 -19.29 -12.29
CA VAL A 525 -11.22 -19.48 -12.56
C VAL A 525 -10.39 -19.23 -11.29
N PRO A 526 -9.36 -20.05 -11.03
CA PRO A 526 -8.44 -19.83 -9.93
C PRO A 526 -7.48 -18.68 -10.24
N PHE A 527 -7.19 -17.83 -9.27
CA PHE A 527 -6.26 -16.70 -9.43
C PHE A 527 -5.15 -16.64 -8.39
N MET A 528 -5.32 -17.27 -7.23
CA MET A 528 -4.24 -17.50 -6.26
C MET A 528 -4.34 -18.90 -5.65
N GLN A 529 -3.23 -19.40 -5.15
CA GLN A 529 -3.13 -20.72 -4.52
C GLN A 529 -2.35 -20.66 -3.20
N GLU A 530 -2.77 -21.45 -2.22
CA GLU A 530 -2.02 -21.64 -0.97
C GLU A 530 -0.67 -22.35 -1.20
N VAL A 531 0.34 -21.88 -0.48
CA VAL A 531 1.65 -22.52 -0.37
C VAL A 531 1.88 -22.91 1.08
N TYR A 532 2.28 -24.16 1.30
CA TYR A 532 2.45 -24.74 2.62
C TYR A 532 3.90 -24.67 3.09
N SER A 533 4.12 -25.02 4.37
CA SER A 533 5.44 -25.05 5.02
C SER A 533 6.52 -25.87 4.29
N SER A 534 6.13 -26.83 3.45
CA SER A 534 7.05 -27.58 2.59
C SER A 534 7.63 -26.78 1.42
N GLY A 535 7.16 -25.54 1.21
CA GLY A 535 7.47 -24.70 0.05
C GLY A 535 6.67 -25.05 -1.21
N ASN A 536 5.86 -26.12 -1.16
CA ASN A 536 5.04 -26.57 -2.28
C ASN A 536 3.63 -25.98 -2.24
N ASP A 537 3.03 -25.86 -3.42
CA ASP A 537 1.61 -25.52 -3.66
C ASP A 537 0.73 -26.79 -3.72
N TRP A 538 1.16 -27.86 -3.06
CA TRP A 538 0.46 -29.14 -2.97
C TRP A 538 0.85 -29.86 -1.67
N TYR A 539 0.01 -30.81 -1.25
CA TYR A 539 0.22 -31.65 -0.06
C TYR A 539 -0.18 -33.10 -0.35
N TYR A 540 0.24 -34.06 0.50
CA TYR A 540 -0.19 -35.45 0.40
C TYR A 540 -1.47 -35.72 1.20
N ALA A 541 -2.42 -36.45 0.60
CA ALA A 541 -3.55 -37.04 1.29
C ALA A 541 -3.12 -38.34 2.00
N VAL A 542 -3.49 -38.51 3.26
CA VAL A 542 -3.11 -39.67 4.08
C VAL A 542 -4.31 -40.20 4.87
N ALA A 543 -4.25 -41.49 5.22
CA ALA A 543 -5.14 -42.11 6.19
C ALA A 543 -4.38 -42.27 7.51
N VAL A 544 -4.97 -41.77 8.59
CA VAL A 544 -4.36 -41.73 9.93
C VAL A 544 -5.16 -42.65 10.84
N ALA A 545 -4.48 -43.47 11.63
CA ALA A 545 -5.08 -44.32 12.64
C ALA A 545 -4.33 -44.20 13.97
N LYS A 546 -4.94 -44.69 15.05
CA LYS A 546 -4.30 -44.74 16.37
C LYS A 546 -3.28 -45.88 16.39
N GLU A 547 -2.10 -45.64 16.95
CA GLU A 547 -1.07 -46.68 17.13
C GLU A 547 -1.58 -47.86 17.97
N GLN A 548 -2.43 -47.58 18.97
CA GLN A 548 -3.03 -48.59 19.85
C GLN A 548 -4.07 -49.51 19.20
N ASP A 549 -4.50 -49.24 17.97
CA ASP A 549 -5.43 -50.08 17.20
C ASP A 549 -4.69 -50.71 16.01
N PRO A 550 -4.00 -51.85 16.21
CA PRO A 550 -3.25 -52.52 15.14
C PRO A 550 -4.15 -53.21 14.11
N ASP A 551 -5.42 -53.47 14.43
CA ASP A 551 -6.35 -54.20 13.57
C ASP A 551 -6.91 -53.35 12.41
N THR A 552 -6.73 -52.02 12.48
CA THR A 552 -7.15 -51.11 11.41
C THR A 552 -6.10 -51.03 10.30
N GLU A 553 -6.47 -51.42 9.09
CA GLU A 553 -5.63 -51.35 7.89
C GLU A 553 -6.39 -50.69 6.73
N LEU A 554 -5.67 -50.08 5.78
CA LEU A 554 -6.29 -49.33 4.68
C LEU A 554 -7.07 -50.23 3.70
N THR A 555 -6.65 -51.48 3.56
CA THR A 555 -7.24 -52.49 2.65
C THR A 555 -8.55 -53.07 3.16
N TYR A 556 -8.79 -53.05 4.47
CA TYR A 556 -9.98 -53.62 5.09
C TYR A 556 -10.58 -52.69 6.15
N LEU A 557 -11.35 -51.70 5.71
CA LEU A 557 -12.07 -50.76 6.57
C LEU A 557 -13.54 -51.13 6.78
N ARG A 558 -13.95 -52.33 6.38
CA ARG A 558 -15.33 -52.79 6.51
C ARG A 558 -15.68 -52.93 7.99
N GLY A 559 -16.74 -52.26 8.42
CA GLY A 559 -17.17 -52.28 9.82
C GLY A 559 -16.41 -51.34 10.75
N LYS A 560 -15.42 -50.59 10.24
CA LYS A 560 -14.69 -49.56 10.97
C LYS A 560 -15.38 -48.21 10.86
N ASN A 561 -15.17 -47.38 11.88
CA ASN A 561 -15.69 -46.02 11.99
C ASN A 561 -14.75 -45.02 11.31
N THR A 562 -15.26 -44.15 10.44
CA THR A 562 -14.41 -43.25 9.63
C THR A 562 -14.68 -41.76 9.85
N CYS A 563 -13.63 -40.96 9.78
CA CYS A 563 -13.70 -39.50 9.90
C CYS A 563 -13.17 -38.82 8.64
N HIS A 564 -13.98 -37.94 8.06
CA HIS A 564 -13.71 -37.27 6.79
C HIS A 564 -13.74 -35.75 6.95
N THR A 565 -12.95 -35.04 6.15
CA THR A 565 -12.90 -33.57 6.18
C THR A 565 -14.23 -32.93 5.77
N GLY A 566 -14.94 -33.57 4.85
CA GLY A 566 -16.21 -33.12 4.27
C GLY A 566 -16.46 -33.74 2.91
N LEU A 567 -17.73 -33.92 2.54
CA LEU A 567 -18.12 -34.48 1.24
C LEU A 567 -17.56 -33.65 0.10
N GLY A 568 -17.01 -34.32 -0.92
CA GLY A 568 -16.44 -33.68 -2.11
C GLY A 568 -15.05 -33.06 -1.91
N MET A 569 -14.51 -32.99 -0.69
CA MET A 569 -13.15 -32.50 -0.47
C MET A 569 -12.10 -33.51 -0.96
N ALA A 570 -10.99 -33.01 -1.48
CA ALA A 570 -10.00 -33.84 -2.14
C ALA A 570 -9.36 -34.89 -1.20
N ALA A 571 -8.73 -34.44 -0.12
CA ALA A 571 -7.96 -35.33 0.74
C ALA A 571 -8.82 -36.27 1.59
N GLY A 572 -9.92 -35.75 2.14
CA GLY A 572 -10.78 -36.47 3.08
C GLY A 572 -11.88 -37.30 2.42
N TRP A 573 -12.19 -37.10 1.14
CA TRP A 573 -13.30 -37.78 0.48
C TRP A 573 -12.92 -38.38 -0.88
N LEU A 574 -12.46 -37.55 -1.84
CA LEU A 574 -12.24 -38.00 -3.22
C LEU A 574 -11.12 -39.03 -3.33
N TYR A 575 -9.94 -38.75 -2.78
CA TYR A 575 -8.80 -39.68 -2.84
C TYR A 575 -9.06 -41.02 -2.12
N PRO A 576 -9.53 -41.04 -0.86
CA PRO A 576 -9.75 -42.31 -0.16
C PRO A 576 -10.85 -43.16 -0.81
N LEU A 577 -11.99 -42.57 -1.21
CA LEU A 577 -13.05 -43.34 -1.87
C LEU A 577 -12.62 -43.81 -3.26
N ALA A 578 -11.92 -42.98 -4.04
CA ALA A 578 -11.42 -43.40 -5.34
C ALA A 578 -10.45 -44.58 -5.21
N TYR A 579 -9.59 -44.57 -4.18
CA TYR A 579 -8.69 -45.68 -3.88
C TYR A 579 -9.46 -46.96 -3.55
N LEU A 580 -10.43 -46.88 -2.62
CA LEU A 580 -11.19 -48.05 -2.17
C LEU A 580 -12.09 -48.64 -3.28
N ILE A 581 -12.72 -47.79 -4.09
CA ILE A 581 -13.55 -48.20 -5.23
C ILE A 581 -12.69 -48.79 -6.36
N SER A 582 -11.57 -48.15 -6.71
CA SER A 582 -10.72 -48.60 -7.83
C SER A 582 -10.06 -49.96 -7.57
N ASN A 583 -9.78 -50.27 -6.31
CA ASN A 583 -9.21 -51.56 -5.91
C ASN A 583 -10.27 -52.63 -5.63
N GLY A 584 -11.57 -52.30 -5.76
CA GLY A 584 -12.67 -53.26 -5.57
C GLY A 584 -12.98 -53.59 -4.11
N TRP A 585 -12.46 -52.82 -3.15
CA TRP A 585 -12.75 -53.00 -1.71
C TRP A 585 -14.16 -52.50 -1.36
N ILE A 586 -14.61 -51.44 -2.03
CA ILE A 586 -15.97 -50.92 -1.96
C ILE A 586 -16.67 -51.17 -3.29
N ARG A 587 -17.93 -51.63 -3.22
CA ARG A 587 -18.76 -51.77 -4.42
C ARG A 587 -19.06 -50.40 -5.03
N SER A 588 -18.75 -50.23 -6.31
CA SER A 588 -19.14 -49.02 -7.03
C SER A 588 -20.65 -48.98 -7.27
N TYR A 589 -21.29 -47.88 -6.93
CA TYR A 589 -22.69 -47.58 -7.28
C TYR A 589 -22.70 -46.43 -8.30
N SER A 590 -22.26 -46.73 -9.53
CA SER A 590 -22.01 -45.71 -10.55
C SER A 590 -20.97 -44.68 -10.05
N CYS A 591 -21.31 -43.39 -10.05
CA CYS A 591 -20.53 -42.27 -9.55
C CYS A 591 -21.05 -41.74 -8.20
N ASP A 592 -21.93 -42.48 -7.52
CA ASP A 592 -22.43 -42.13 -6.19
C ASP A 592 -21.54 -42.72 -5.09
N GLY A 593 -20.45 -42.01 -4.81
CA GLY A 593 -19.52 -42.37 -3.75
C GLY A 593 -20.11 -42.24 -2.34
N ALA A 594 -21.14 -41.40 -2.15
CA ALA A 594 -21.79 -41.26 -0.84
C ALA A 594 -22.60 -42.50 -0.49
N HIS A 595 -23.38 -43.02 -1.43
CA HIS A 595 -24.08 -44.28 -1.24
C HIS A 595 -23.10 -45.46 -1.08
N ALA A 596 -22.05 -45.52 -1.90
CA ALA A 596 -21.02 -46.55 -1.78
C ALA A 596 -20.33 -46.55 -0.40
N ALA A 597 -20.03 -45.36 0.14
CA ALA A 597 -19.46 -45.21 1.47
C ALA A 597 -20.45 -45.63 2.57
N ALA A 598 -21.72 -45.23 2.45
CA ALA A 598 -22.76 -45.52 3.43
C ALA A 598 -23.05 -47.03 3.56
N GLU A 599 -22.98 -47.79 2.45
CA GLU A 599 -23.17 -49.25 2.50
C GLU A 599 -21.97 -50.01 3.07
N TYR A 600 -20.78 -49.40 3.04
CA TYR A 600 -19.53 -50.06 3.45
C TYR A 600 -19.10 -49.74 4.89
N PHE A 601 -19.21 -48.47 5.29
CA PHE A 601 -18.84 -48.01 6.63
C PHE A 601 -20.01 -48.12 7.61
N THR A 602 -19.71 -48.48 8.86
CA THR A 602 -20.70 -48.64 9.93
C THR A 602 -21.21 -47.30 10.44
N LYS A 603 -20.29 -46.43 10.85
CA LYS A 603 -20.57 -45.06 11.29
C LYS A 603 -19.47 -44.14 10.79
N SER A 604 -19.83 -42.96 10.34
CA SER A 604 -18.85 -41.95 9.96
C SER A 604 -19.19 -40.58 10.51
N CYS A 605 -18.22 -39.67 10.45
CA CYS A 605 -18.51 -38.25 10.32
C CYS A 605 -18.01 -37.77 8.95
N ALA A 606 -18.95 -37.45 8.07
CA ALA A 606 -18.72 -36.92 6.74
C ALA A 606 -19.59 -35.66 6.56
N PRO A 607 -19.08 -34.49 7.00
CA PRO A 607 -19.80 -33.23 6.91
C PRO A 607 -20.33 -32.94 5.49
N GLY A 608 -21.62 -32.63 5.38
CA GLY A 608 -22.33 -32.43 4.11
C GLY A 608 -23.22 -33.59 3.69
N ALA A 609 -23.15 -34.77 4.32
CA ALA A 609 -23.92 -35.96 3.92
C ALA A 609 -25.45 -35.84 4.12
N LEU A 610 -25.93 -34.85 4.89
CA LEU A 610 -27.36 -34.55 5.02
C LEU A 610 -27.85 -33.48 4.04
N SER A 611 -26.95 -32.88 3.26
CA SER A 611 -27.29 -31.80 2.33
C SER A 611 -27.56 -32.34 0.92
N ASN A 612 -28.67 -31.92 0.34
CA ASN A 612 -29.01 -32.18 -1.06
C ASN A 612 -28.12 -31.44 -2.07
N GLU A 613 -27.22 -30.57 -1.60
CA GLU A 613 -26.22 -29.90 -2.44
C GLU A 613 -24.98 -30.76 -2.72
N TYR A 614 -24.77 -31.82 -1.93
CA TYR A 614 -23.58 -32.69 -2.01
C TYR A 614 -23.92 -34.17 -2.22
N VAL A 615 -25.19 -34.53 -2.09
CA VAL A 615 -25.70 -35.89 -2.25
C VAL A 615 -26.80 -35.86 -3.31
N ASP A 616 -26.79 -36.84 -4.20
CA ASP A 616 -27.76 -36.95 -5.29
C ASP A 616 -29.19 -36.98 -4.75
N SER A 617 -30.05 -36.11 -5.27
CA SER A 617 -31.43 -35.89 -4.78
C SER A 617 -32.35 -37.11 -4.84
N ASN A 618 -31.96 -38.14 -5.59
CA ASN A 618 -32.69 -39.41 -5.72
C ASN A 618 -32.26 -40.46 -4.69
N THR A 619 -31.33 -40.13 -3.78
CA THR A 619 -30.79 -41.05 -2.78
C THR A 619 -31.26 -40.64 -1.39
N VAL A 620 -31.47 -41.63 -0.51
CA VAL A 620 -31.88 -41.38 0.87
C VAL A 620 -30.71 -40.70 1.60
N PRO A 621 -30.95 -39.64 2.41
CA PRO A 621 -29.93 -39.07 3.27
C PRO A 621 -29.23 -40.16 4.08
N GLN A 622 -27.91 -40.23 3.96
CA GLN A 622 -27.11 -41.31 4.54
C GLN A 622 -26.78 -40.98 5.99
N ASP A 623 -27.75 -41.17 6.89
CA ASP A 623 -27.65 -40.79 8.32
C ASP A 623 -26.43 -41.42 9.01
N ASN A 624 -26.03 -42.62 8.60
CA ASN A 624 -24.87 -43.31 9.16
C ASN A 624 -23.55 -42.58 8.90
N LEU A 625 -23.46 -41.82 7.81
CA LEU A 625 -22.29 -40.99 7.51
C LEU A 625 -22.17 -39.77 8.44
N CYS A 626 -23.18 -39.49 9.26
CA CYS A 626 -23.18 -38.39 10.21
C CYS A 626 -23.26 -38.84 11.67
N HIS A 627 -23.30 -40.15 11.95
CA HIS A 627 -23.46 -40.69 13.30
C HIS A 627 -22.35 -40.29 14.28
N LEU A 628 -21.13 -40.05 13.79
CA LEU A 628 -20.00 -39.63 14.63
C LEU A 628 -19.84 -38.12 14.72
N CYS A 629 -20.58 -37.33 13.93
CA CYS A 629 -20.43 -35.88 13.94
C CYS A 629 -20.91 -35.27 15.27
N HIS A 630 -20.25 -34.21 15.72
CA HIS A 630 -20.43 -33.67 17.07
C HIS A 630 -21.43 -32.50 17.12
N GLY A 631 -21.62 -31.79 16.01
CA GLY A 631 -22.50 -30.63 15.94
C GLY A 631 -23.92 -30.92 16.43
N ALA A 632 -24.54 -29.95 17.09
CA ALA A 632 -25.89 -30.06 17.63
C ALA A 632 -26.96 -29.49 16.68
N SER A 633 -28.16 -30.07 16.68
CA SER A 633 -29.32 -29.58 15.93
C SER A 633 -28.98 -29.37 14.44
N PHE A 634 -29.29 -28.20 13.88
CA PHE A 634 -29.05 -27.86 12.48
C PHE A 634 -27.55 -27.74 12.09
N ARG A 635 -26.64 -27.74 13.07
CA ARG A 635 -25.17 -27.71 12.85
C ARG A 635 -24.59 -29.12 12.68
N ARG A 636 -25.33 -30.16 13.11
CA ARG A 636 -24.90 -31.56 12.98
C ARG A 636 -24.59 -31.87 11.52
N CYS A 637 -23.36 -32.33 11.27
CA CYS A 637 -22.92 -32.76 9.95
C CYS A 637 -22.98 -31.65 8.89
N ARG A 638 -22.93 -30.37 9.28
CA ARG A 638 -22.78 -29.27 8.31
C ARG A 638 -21.37 -29.21 7.76
N ARG A 639 -21.27 -28.91 6.46
CA ARG A 639 -20.00 -28.76 5.75
C ARG A 639 -19.45 -27.33 5.89
N ASP A 640 -19.32 -26.86 7.12
CA ASP A 640 -18.75 -25.56 7.48
C ASP A 640 -18.18 -25.62 8.91
N ALA A 641 -17.52 -24.54 9.35
CA ALA A 641 -16.89 -24.49 10.68
C ALA A 641 -17.87 -24.48 11.87
N SER A 642 -19.19 -24.63 11.66
CA SER A 642 -20.16 -24.82 12.74
C SER A 642 -20.23 -26.27 13.24
N GLU A 643 -19.65 -27.22 12.49
CA GLU A 643 -19.44 -28.61 12.89
C GLU A 643 -17.99 -28.79 13.38
N ASP A 644 -17.84 -29.19 14.64
CA ASP A 644 -16.53 -29.36 15.30
C ASP A 644 -15.61 -30.37 14.59
N TYR A 645 -16.20 -31.35 13.89
CA TYR A 645 -15.46 -32.39 13.15
C TYR A 645 -15.27 -32.07 11.66
N PHE A 646 -15.58 -30.85 11.22
CA PHE A 646 -15.32 -30.38 9.86
C PHE A 646 -13.85 -30.00 9.61
N GLY A 647 -13.39 -30.20 8.38
CA GLY A 647 -12.04 -29.86 7.95
C GLY A 647 -10.98 -30.87 8.41
N HIS A 648 -9.71 -30.55 8.16
CA HIS A 648 -8.61 -31.48 8.45
C HIS A 648 -8.44 -31.72 9.96
N VAL A 649 -8.38 -30.65 10.75
CA VAL A 649 -8.24 -30.76 12.22
C VAL A 649 -9.45 -31.46 12.83
N GLY A 650 -10.66 -31.10 12.39
CA GLY A 650 -11.90 -31.72 12.85
C GLY A 650 -11.97 -33.22 12.57
N ALA A 651 -11.50 -33.68 11.41
CA ALA A 651 -11.47 -35.11 11.10
C ALA A 651 -10.51 -35.90 12.01
N VAL A 652 -9.35 -35.34 12.39
CA VAL A 652 -8.47 -36.00 13.38
C VAL A 652 -9.11 -35.96 14.77
N ARG A 653 -9.75 -34.84 15.14
CA ARG A 653 -10.50 -34.72 16.39
C ARG A 653 -11.61 -35.78 16.50
N CYS A 654 -12.38 -36.00 15.44
CA CYS A 654 -13.36 -37.08 15.32
C CYS A 654 -12.76 -38.46 15.60
N MET A 655 -11.56 -38.74 15.09
CA MET A 655 -10.90 -40.02 15.36
C MET A 655 -10.44 -40.09 16.82
N VAL A 656 -9.85 -39.03 17.37
CA VAL A 656 -9.32 -39.01 18.74
C VAL A 656 -10.43 -39.18 19.78
N GLU A 657 -11.47 -38.33 19.75
CA GLU A 657 -12.50 -38.30 20.79
C GLU A 657 -13.90 -38.75 20.32
N GLY A 658 -14.18 -38.71 19.02
CA GLY A 658 -15.48 -39.03 18.42
C GLY A 658 -15.73 -40.51 18.15
N GLY A 659 -14.80 -41.39 18.52
CA GLY A 659 -14.92 -42.85 18.33
C GLY A 659 -14.66 -43.35 16.92
N GLY A 660 -14.00 -42.54 16.07
CA GLY A 660 -13.48 -42.98 14.77
C GLY A 660 -12.20 -43.83 14.89
N ASP A 661 -12.05 -44.80 13.98
CA ASP A 661 -10.87 -45.67 13.88
C ASP A 661 -9.82 -45.09 12.92
N VAL A 662 -10.28 -44.40 11.86
CA VAL A 662 -9.43 -43.80 10.82
C VAL A 662 -9.90 -42.39 10.45
N ALA A 663 -8.95 -41.47 10.25
CA ALA A 663 -9.18 -40.13 9.73
C ALA A 663 -8.47 -39.93 8.38
N PHE A 664 -9.16 -39.38 7.39
CA PHE A 664 -8.59 -39.04 6.09
C PHE A 664 -8.30 -37.54 6.01
N VAL A 665 -7.02 -37.17 5.97
CA VAL A 665 -6.58 -35.77 6.11
C VAL A 665 -5.31 -35.48 5.29
N ARG A 666 -4.81 -34.25 5.33
CA ARG A 666 -3.48 -33.92 4.81
C ARG A 666 -2.39 -34.45 5.74
N HIS A 667 -1.23 -34.77 5.16
CA HIS A 667 -0.08 -35.28 5.90
C HIS A 667 0.46 -34.38 7.03
N THR A 668 0.21 -33.07 6.99
CA THR A 668 0.69 -32.15 8.04
C THR A 668 -0.20 -32.15 9.27
N THR A 669 -1.49 -32.49 9.15
CA THR A 669 -2.47 -32.38 10.25
C THR A 669 -2.11 -33.21 11.48
N PRO A 670 -1.66 -34.48 11.38
CA PRO A 670 -1.24 -35.23 12.57
C PRO A 670 -0.14 -34.51 13.36
N ALA A 671 0.78 -33.84 12.67
CA ALA A 671 1.83 -33.06 13.31
C ALA A 671 1.35 -31.68 13.79
N GLU A 672 0.25 -31.13 13.28
CA GLU A 672 -0.35 -29.88 13.75
C GLU A 672 -1.10 -30.07 15.08
N VAL A 673 -1.70 -31.24 15.29
CA VAL A 673 -2.56 -31.53 16.45
C VAL A 673 -1.85 -32.27 17.57
N SER A 674 -0.60 -32.71 17.38
CA SER A 674 0.15 -33.48 18.37
C SER A 674 1.41 -32.74 18.85
N GLY A 675 2.05 -33.27 19.90
CA GLY A 675 3.32 -32.76 20.41
C GLY A 675 3.20 -31.38 21.09
N GLY A 676 2.06 -31.12 21.74
CA GLY A 676 1.80 -29.88 22.49
C GLY A 676 1.60 -28.62 21.64
N ARG A 677 1.47 -28.75 20.31
CA ARG A 677 1.23 -27.63 19.39
C ARG A 677 -0.19 -27.07 19.48
N ARG A 678 -1.15 -27.90 19.89
CA ARG A 678 -2.51 -27.51 20.22
C ARG A 678 -2.77 -27.65 21.72
N ARG A 679 -3.46 -26.66 22.28
CA ARG A 679 -3.72 -26.56 23.73
C ARG A 679 -5.14 -26.99 24.10
N GLU A 680 -5.99 -27.26 23.11
CA GLU A 680 -7.33 -27.79 23.35
C GLU A 680 -7.26 -29.14 24.07
N TRP A 681 -8.22 -29.39 24.97
CA TRP A 681 -8.25 -30.58 25.84
C TRP A 681 -8.09 -31.91 25.08
N TRP A 682 -8.75 -32.04 23.92
CA TRP A 682 -8.74 -33.25 23.10
C TRP A 682 -7.37 -33.56 22.47
N ALA A 683 -6.52 -32.55 22.28
CA ALA A 683 -5.23 -32.65 21.59
C ALA A 683 -4.02 -32.47 22.52
N ARG A 684 -4.24 -31.92 23.73
CA ARG A 684 -3.17 -31.50 24.65
C ARG A 684 -2.16 -32.61 24.95
N ASP A 685 -2.68 -33.81 25.20
CA ASP A 685 -1.89 -34.97 25.63
C ASP A 685 -1.60 -35.95 24.47
N LEU A 686 -1.89 -35.55 23.22
CA LEU A 686 -1.69 -36.37 22.02
C LEU A 686 -0.23 -36.29 21.54
N LEU A 687 0.46 -37.43 21.49
CA LEU A 687 1.83 -37.52 21.00
C LEU A 687 1.85 -37.91 19.51
N PRO A 688 2.88 -37.48 18.75
CA PRO A 688 3.04 -37.91 17.36
C PRO A 688 3.21 -39.43 17.20
N SER A 689 3.67 -40.13 18.25
CA SER A 689 3.78 -41.60 18.28
C SER A 689 2.41 -42.28 18.34
N ASP A 690 1.43 -41.66 18.99
CA ASP A 690 0.09 -42.24 19.17
C ASP A 690 -0.68 -42.33 17.84
N LEU A 691 -0.14 -41.74 16.77
CA LEU A 691 -0.69 -41.67 15.43
C LEU A 691 0.21 -42.41 14.44
N GLN A 692 -0.41 -43.18 13.55
CA GLN A 692 0.26 -43.87 12.46
C GLN A 692 -0.46 -43.62 11.14
N LEU A 693 0.27 -43.75 10.04
CA LEU A 693 -0.28 -43.69 8.69
C LEU A 693 -0.61 -45.10 8.21
N LEU A 694 -1.75 -45.25 7.53
CA LEU A 694 -2.12 -46.49 6.85
C LEU A 694 -1.73 -46.39 5.37
N CYS A 695 -0.96 -47.37 4.90
CA CYS A 695 -0.32 -47.31 3.60
C CYS A 695 -1.08 -48.13 2.53
N PRO A 696 -1.02 -47.74 1.25
CA PRO A 696 -1.66 -48.47 0.15
C PRO A 696 -1.19 -49.93 -0.01
N ASP A 697 0.02 -50.25 0.44
CA ASP A 697 0.59 -51.60 0.39
C ASP A 697 0.11 -52.51 1.55
N GLY A 698 -0.81 -52.01 2.40
CA GLY A 698 -1.31 -52.71 3.58
C GLY A 698 -0.43 -52.54 4.82
N THR A 699 0.72 -51.87 4.70
CA THR A 699 1.61 -51.60 5.84
C THR A 699 1.17 -50.36 6.63
N ARG A 700 1.84 -50.13 7.76
CA ARG A 700 1.68 -48.93 8.59
C ARG A 700 3.02 -48.23 8.71
N ALA A 701 2.98 -46.89 8.67
CA ALA A 701 4.17 -46.06 8.69
C ALA A 701 4.06 -44.96 9.74
N LYS A 702 5.19 -44.38 10.12
CA LYS A 702 5.20 -43.23 11.04
C LYS A 702 4.71 -41.97 10.31
N VAL A 703 4.18 -41.00 11.07
CA VAL A 703 3.64 -39.74 10.52
C VAL A 703 4.61 -39.03 9.56
N HIS A 704 5.92 -39.05 9.82
CA HIS A 704 6.92 -38.37 8.98
C HIS A 704 7.27 -39.11 7.68
N GLU A 705 6.85 -40.38 7.54
CA GLU A 705 7.10 -41.23 6.35
C GLU A 705 6.01 -41.06 5.28
N TYR A 706 5.18 -40.03 5.39
CA TYR A 706 4.07 -39.70 4.48
C TYR A 706 4.45 -39.68 3.00
N LYS A 707 5.71 -39.39 2.64
CA LYS A 707 6.16 -39.40 1.25
C LYS A 707 6.07 -40.79 0.60
N HIS A 708 6.27 -41.83 1.40
CA HIS A 708 6.13 -43.22 0.97
C HIS A 708 4.71 -43.75 1.23
N CYS A 709 4.10 -43.32 2.34
CA CYS A 709 2.77 -43.75 2.78
C CYS A 709 1.72 -42.65 2.57
N ASN A 710 1.12 -42.58 1.37
CA ASN A 710 0.07 -41.61 1.02
C ASN A 710 -0.88 -42.15 -0.06
N LEU A 711 -2.05 -41.52 -0.17
CA LEU A 711 -3.07 -41.81 -1.18
C LEU A 711 -2.88 -41.02 -2.49
N GLY A 712 -2.08 -39.96 -2.45
CA GLY A 712 -1.76 -39.14 -3.61
C GLY A 712 -1.47 -37.67 -3.28
N LYS A 713 -1.07 -36.92 -4.31
CA LYS A 713 -0.78 -35.47 -4.22
C LYS A 713 -2.03 -34.65 -4.52
N VAL A 714 -2.40 -33.82 -3.58
CA VAL A 714 -3.54 -32.89 -3.68
C VAL A 714 -3.00 -31.47 -3.87
N PRO A 715 -3.45 -30.74 -4.90
CA PRO A 715 -3.12 -29.32 -5.03
C PRO A 715 -3.63 -28.52 -3.82
N GLY A 716 -2.91 -27.46 -3.46
CA GLY A 716 -3.35 -26.54 -2.41
C GLY A 716 -4.65 -25.86 -2.80
N SER A 717 -5.41 -25.46 -1.79
CA SER A 717 -6.66 -24.70 -1.96
C SER A 717 -6.42 -23.41 -2.73
N VAL A 718 -7.45 -22.94 -3.44
CA VAL A 718 -7.35 -21.82 -4.39
C VAL A 718 -8.41 -20.76 -4.15
N LEU A 719 -8.02 -19.50 -4.33
CA LEU A 719 -8.98 -18.41 -4.48
C LEU A 719 -9.49 -18.43 -5.92
N MET A 720 -10.82 -18.45 -6.09
CA MET A 720 -11.46 -18.41 -7.41
C MET A 720 -12.47 -17.28 -7.52
N GLY A 721 -12.59 -16.74 -8.72
CA GLY A 721 -13.56 -15.69 -9.08
C GLY A 721 -14.06 -15.85 -10.50
N ARG A 722 -14.83 -14.86 -10.98
CA ARG A 722 -15.25 -14.79 -12.39
C ARG A 722 -14.06 -14.57 -13.32
N ALA A 723 -14.15 -15.05 -14.56
CA ALA A 723 -13.09 -14.95 -15.57
C ALA A 723 -12.90 -13.51 -16.10
N ASN A 724 -12.41 -12.61 -15.25
CA ASN A 724 -12.05 -11.23 -15.59
C ASN A 724 -10.63 -10.93 -15.09
N HIS A 725 -9.65 -10.93 -16.01
CA HIS A 725 -8.24 -10.78 -15.65
C HIS A 725 -7.94 -9.53 -14.85
N THR A 726 -8.53 -8.37 -15.20
CA THR A 726 -8.26 -7.10 -14.52
C THR A 726 -8.79 -7.12 -13.08
N GLU A 727 -9.99 -7.65 -12.84
CA GLU A 727 -10.54 -7.78 -11.48
C GLU A 727 -9.70 -8.76 -10.65
N LEU A 728 -9.38 -9.92 -11.22
CA LEU A 728 -8.59 -10.95 -10.53
C LEU A 728 -7.16 -10.50 -10.22
N ASP A 729 -6.52 -9.75 -11.11
CA ASP A 729 -5.21 -9.13 -10.86
C ASP A 729 -5.31 -8.12 -9.71
N THR A 730 -6.38 -7.31 -9.69
CA THR A 730 -6.64 -6.35 -8.61
C THR A 730 -6.83 -7.05 -7.25
N TYR A 731 -7.61 -8.13 -7.21
CA TYR A 731 -7.79 -8.94 -6.00
C TYR A 731 -6.52 -9.67 -5.58
N SER A 732 -5.72 -10.13 -6.56
CA SER A 732 -4.41 -10.73 -6.30
C SER A 732 -3.49 -9.75 -5.59
N ASN A 733 -3.40 -8.52 -6.11
CA ASN A 733 -2.57 -7.48 -5.52
C ASN A 733 -3.04 -7.16 -4.10
N LEU A 734 -4.35 -6.98 -3.88
CA LEU A 734 -4.91 -6.77 -2.54
C LEU A 734 -4.47 -7.87 -1.55
N MET A 735 -4.55 -9.13 -1.95
CA MET A 735 -4.15 -10.26 -1.10
C MET A 735 -2.63 -10.36 -0.89
N ILE A 736 -1.82 -9.90 -1.84
CA ILE A 736 -0.36 -9.78 -1.66
C ILE A 736 -0.04 -8.72 -0.61
N TYR A 737 -0.67 -7.55 -0.68
CA TYR A 737 -0.54 -6.53 0.36
C TYR A 737 -1.02 -7.02 1.72
N ALA A 738 -2.17 -7.70 1.73
CA ALA A 738 -2.73 -8.27 2.96
C ALA A 738 -1.74 -9.24 3.63
N GLN A 739 -1.15 -10.18 2.89
CA GLN A 739 -0.22 -11.14 3.48
C GLN A 739 1.14 -10.53 3.84
N GLN A 740 1.57 -9.46 3.18
CA GLN A 740 2.82 -8.78 3.56
C GLN A 740 2.69 -8.09 4.92
N LEU A 741 1.51 -7.54 5.23
CA LEU A 741 1.23 -6.86 6.48
C LEU A 741 0.73 -7.81 7.58
N TYR A 742 -0.05 -8.83 7.20
CA TYR A 742 -0.84 -9.66 8.12
C TYR A 742 -0.65 -11.16 7.89
N GLY A 743 0.37 -11.58 7.14
CA GLY A 743 0.69 -12.99 6.86
C GLY A 743 1.33 -13.74 8.03
N ALA A 744 1.32 -13.17 9.24
CA ALA A 744 1.80 -13.84 10.43
C ALA A 744 1.03 -15.16 10.66
N THR A 745 1.76 -16.21 11.03
CA THR A 745 1.22 -17.54 11.37
C THR A 745 1.08 -17.74 12.88
N ALA A 746 1.32 -16.68 13.67
CA ALA A 746 1.28 -16.69 15.13
C ALA A 746 0.31 -15.63 15.64
N ALA A 747 -0.35 -15.92 16.76
CA ALA A 747 -1.28 -15.00 17.38
C ALA A 747 -0.57 -13.76 17.93
N ASP A 748 -1.09 -12.60 17.59
CA ASP A 748 -0.82 -11.33 18.25
C ASP A 748 -2.16 -10.76 18.68
N GLU A 749 -2.33 -10.47 19.98
CA GLU A 749 -3.57 -9.93 20.54
C GLU A 749 -3.93 -8.57 19.93
N PHE A 750 -2.93 -7.85 19.40
CA PHE A 750 -3.10 -6.50 18.87
C PHE A 750 -3.14 -6.44 17.34
N SER A 751 -2.90 -7.55 16.63
CA SER A 751 -2.89 -7.55 15.18
C SER A 751 -3.64 -8.72 14.53
N PHE A 752 -4.17 -8.46 13.35
CA PHE A 752 -4.87 -9.47 12.56
C PHE A 752 -3.85 -10.41 11.88
N SER A 753 -4.13 -11.71 11.90
CA SER A 753 -3.31 -12.74 11.26
C SER A 753 -4.13 -13.55 10.25
N MET A 754 -3.67 -13.60 8.99
CA MET A 754 -4.38 -14.24 7.89
C MET A 754 -4.38 -15.77 8.02
N PHE A 755 -3.21 -16.36 8.29
CA PHE A 755 -3.00 -17.81 8.32
C PHE A 755 -3.05 -18.39 9.74
N PHE A 756 -3.88 -17.78 10.59
CA PHE A 756 -4.12 -18.26 11.94
C PHE A 756 -5.62 -18.19 12.26
N SER A 757 -6.12 -19.19 12.96
CA SER A 757 -7.51 -19.30 13.41
C SER A 757 -7.54 -19.47 14.92
N GLN A 758 -8.41 -18.70 15.59
CA GLN A 758 -8.52 -18.77 17.04
C GLN A 758 -9.25 -20.05 17.45
N PRO A 759 -8.70 -20.82 18.41
CA PRO A 759 -9.40 -21.97 18.98
C PRO A 759 -10.79 -21.60 19.52
N PRO A 760 -11.80 -22.48 19.41
CA PRO A 760 -11.70 -23.89 19.00
C PRO A 760 -11.71 -24.11 17.47
N TYR A 761 -11.72 -23.05 16.67
CA TYR A 761 -11.76 -23.15 15.22
C TYR A 761 -10.38 -23.39 14.61
N SER A 762 -10.37 -23.85 13.37
CA SER A 762 -9.17 -24.12 12.58
C SER A 762 -9.45 -23.87 11.10
N ASP A 763 -8.43 -23.49 10.34
CA ASP A 763 -8.49 -23.32 8.89
C ASP A 763 -9.65 -22.38 8.43
N LEU A 764 -9.94 -21.31 9.19
CA LEU A 764 -10.98 -20.34 8.83
C LEU A 764 -10.54 -19.48 7.63
N ILE A 765 -11.30 -19.50 6.54
CA ILE A 765 -11.00 -18.86 5.24
C ILE A 765 -9.76 -19.45 4.56
N PHE A 766 -8.60 -19.34 5.22
CA PHE A 766 -7.32 -19.89 4.78
C PHE A 766 -6.88 -20.95 5.78
N SER A 767 -6.08 -21.89 5.29
CA SER A 767 -5.52 -22.89 6.17
C SER A 767 -4.50 -22.30 7.15
N ASP A 768 -4.50 -22.80 8.39
CA ASP A 768 -3.50 -22.47 9.41
C ASP A 768 -2.10 -23.04 9.06
N ALA A 769 -2.03 -24.02 8.15
CA ALA A 769 -0.77 -24.56 7.63
C ALA A 769 -0.23 -23.79 6.42
N ALA A 770 -1.01 -22.87 5.85
CA ALA A 770 -0.56 -22.04 4.75
C ALA A 770 0.45 -21.00 5.27
N VAL A 771 1.50 -20.76 4.49
CA VAL A 771 2.53 -19.76 4.81
C VAL A 771 2.36 -18.51 3.94
N ARG A 772 1.82 -18.68 2.73
CA ARG A 772 1.56 -17.58 1.79
C ARG A 772 0.55 -17.97 0.73
N LEU A 773 -0.02 -16.95 0.08
CA LEU A 773 -0.78 -17.06 -1.15
C LEU A 773 0.12 -16.71 -2.34
N LYS A 774 0.11 -17.55 -3.36
CA LYS A 774 0.87 -17.38 -4.59
C LYS A 774 -0.08 -16.98 -5.73
N PRO A 775 0.12 -15.81 -6.36
CA PRO A 775 -0.66 -15.42 -7.53
C PRO A 775 -0.37 -16.34 -8.72
N LEU A 776 -1.40 -16.63 -9.50
CA LEU A 776 -1.32 -17.41 -10.72
C LEU A 776 -1.22 -16.48 -11.93
N SER A 777 -0.23 -16.74 -12.79
CA SER A 777 -0.12 -16.07 -14.08
C SER A 777 -1.33 -16.42 -14.95
N HIS A 778 -1.68 -15.53 -15.90
CA HIS A 778 -2.90 -15.68 -16.71
C HIS A 778 -3.00 -17.05 -17.40
N GLN A 779 -1.89 -17.59 -17.92
CA GLN A 779 -1.82 -18.91 -18.57
C GLN A 779 -2.05 -20.10 -17.62
N LYS A 780 -1.90 -19.89 -16.31
CA LYS A 780 -2.07 -20.92 -15.26
C LYS A 780 -3.42 -20.81 -14.54
N ARG A 781 -4.29 -19.86 -14.90
CA ARG A 781 -5.63 -19.68 -14.32
C ARG A 781 -6.65 -20.68 -14.88
N SER A 782 -6.33 -21.96 -14.75
CA SER A 782 -7.20 -23.06 -15.17
C SER A 782 -7.21 -24.13 -14.08
N ALA A 783 -8.42 -24.53 -13.66
CA ALA A 783 -8.59 -25.60 -12.70
C ALA A 783 -7.99 -26.92 -13.19
N ASP A 784 -8.08 -27.22 -14.49
CA ASP A 784 -7.50 -28.45 -15.08
C ASP A 784 -5.98 -28.49 -14.96
N ILE A 785 -5.32 -27.34 -15.15
CA ILE A 785 -3.87 -27.22 -15.02
C ILE A 785 -3.45 -27.46 -13.57
N ILE A 786 -4.16 -26.87 -12.61
CA ILE A 786 -3.87 -27.00 -11.18
C ILE A 786 -4.18 -28.41 -10.67
N ALA A 787 -5.34 -28.96 -11.05
CA ALA A 787 -5.82 -30.28 -10.63
C ALA A 787 -4.91 -31.42 -11.10
N GLY A 788 -4.24 -31.25 -12.23
CA GLY A 788 -3.47 -32.31 -12.86
C GLY A 788 -4.37 -33.48 -13.29
N LYS A 789 -3.78 -34.68 -13.44
CA LYS A 789 -4.51 -35.87 -13.94
C LYS A 789 -5.18 -36.69 -12.84
N ALA A 790 -4.63 -36.68 -11.63
CA ALA A 790 -5.05 -37.58 -10.55
C ALA A 790 -6.39 -37.13 -9.93
N LEU A 791 -6.51 -35.84 -9.62
CA LEU A 791 -7.69 -35.31 -8.93
C LEU A 791 -8.97 -35.42 -9.79
N PRO A 792 -9.01 -35.04 -11.08
CA PRO A 792 -10.22 -35.22 -11.89
C PRO A 792 -10.59 -36.69 -12.09
N ARG A 793 -9.59 -37.59 -12.15
CA ARG A 793 -9.83 -39.04 -12.23
C ARG A 793 -10.47 -39.56 -10.94
N ALA A 794 -9.95 -39.17 -9.78
CA ALA A 794 -10.53 -39.53 -8.49
C ALA A 794 -11.96 -38.97 -8.35
N ALA A 795 -12.17 -37.71 -8.73
CA ALA A 795 -13.48 -37.07 -8.69
C ALA A 795 -14.53 -37.83 -9.51
N LYS A 796 -14.20 -38.23 -10.75
CA LYS A 796 -15.10 -38.98 -11.63
C LYS A 796 -15.55 -40.34 -11.09
N ILE A 797 -14.70 -40.98 -10.29
CA ILE A 797 -15.01 -42.29 -9.68
C ILE A 797 -15.98 -42.12 -8.51
N VAL A 798 -15.89 -40.99 -7.79
CA VAL A 798 -16.54 -40.79 -6.50
C VAL A 798 -17.78 -39.89 -6.56
N SER A 799 -17.89 -39.01 -7.56
CA SER A 799 -18.96 -38.03 -7.65
C SER A 799 -19.48 -37.89 -9.07
N CYS A 800 -20.80 -37.93 -9.21
CA CYS A 800 -21.49 -37.68 -10.47
C CYS A 800 -21.38 -36.22 -10.94
N ASP A 801 -21.23 -35.29 -9.99
CA ASP A 801 -21.05 -33.86 -10.25
C ASP A 801 -19.64 -33.50 -10.75
N ALA A 802 -18.74 -34.49 -10.82
CA ALA A 802 -17.39 -34.30 -11.31
C ALA A 802 -17.38 -34.01 -12.83
N PRO A 803 -16.44 -33.18 -13.33
CA PRO A 803 -16.37 -32.79 -14.73
C PRO A 803 -16.26 -33.98 -15.69
N GLN A 804 -17.30 -34.24 -16.48
CA GLN A 804 -17.33 -35.28 -17.51
C GLN A 804 -16.69 -34.77 -18.81
N SER A 805 -15.36 -34.60 -18.80
CA SER A 805 -14.55 -34.09 -19.93
C SER A 805 -15.10 -32.83 -20.62
N ALA A 806 -14.59 -31.65 -20.22
CA ALA A 806 -14.77 -30.43 -20.99
C ALA A 806 -13.41 -29.78 -21.24
N TYR A 807 -13.05 -29.60 -22.52
CA TYR A 807 -11.97 -28.73 -22.92
C TYR A 807 -12.43 -27.29 -22.71
N TYR A 808 -12.01 -26.63 -21.63
CA TYR A 808 -12.18 -25.18 -21.51
C TYR A 808 -10.81 -24.50 -21.47
N ILE A 809 -10.40 -24.01 -22.64
CA ILE A 809 -9.30 -23.05 -22.76
C ILE A 809 -9.93 -21.68 -22.53
N ALA A 810 -9.57 -21.01 -21.43
CA ALA A 810 -9.92 -19.62 -21.22
C ALA A 810 -9.48 -18.83 -22.46
N ALA A 811 -10.39 -18.03 -23.03
CA ALA A 811 -10.13 -17.27 -24.24
C ALA A 811 -9.02 -16.24 -23.98
N ASP A 812 -7.79 -16.60 -24.29
CA ASP A 812 -6.68 -15.65 -24.38
C ASP A 812 -6.94 -14.76 -25.59
N SER A 813 -7.13 -13.46 -25.36
CA SER A 813 -7.29 -12.48 -26.42
C SER A 813 -6.05 -12.38 -27.33
N ASN A 814 -4.87 -12.81 -26.85
CA ASN A 814 -3.66 -12.93 -27.67
C ASN A 814 -3.64 -14.17 -28.56
N PHE A 815 -4.35 -15.25 -28.19
CA PHE A 815 -4.49 -16.43 -29.04
C PHE A 815 -5.27 -16.09 -30.32
N LEU A 816 -6.32 -15.27 -30.20
CA LEU A 816 -7.09 -14.79 -31.35
C LEU A 816 -6.29 -13.80 -32.23
N SER A 817 -5.38 -13.02 -31.66
CA SER A 817 -4.51 -12.11 -32.44
C SER A 817 -3.42 -12.85 -33.21
N GLN A 818 -2.91 -13.98 -32.67
CA GLN A 818 -2.01 -14.88 -33.41
C GLN A 818 -2.74 -15.73 -34.45
N ALA A 819 -3.96 -16.20 -34.16
CA ALA A 819 -4.77 -16.94 -35.13
C ALA A 819 -5.10 -16.10 -36.38
N TYR A 820 -5.31 -14.79 -36.21
CA TYR A 820 -5.52 -13.86 -37.34
C TYR A 820 -4.26 -13.71 -38.22
N ARG A 821 -3.04 -13.87 -37.66
CA ARG A 821 -1.78 -13.87 -38.45
C ARG A 821 -1.53 -15.16 -39.23
N ILE A 822 -2.24 -16.25 -38.93
CA ILE A 822 -2.03 -17.59 -39.54
C ILE A 822 -3.16 -17.95 -40.52
N GLY A 823 -4.02 -16.99 -40.89
CA GLY A 823 -5.22 -17.21 -41.72
C GLY A 823 -5.00 -17.98 -43.03
N VAL A 824 -3.80 -17.92 -43.61
CA VAL A 824 -3.47 -18.65 -44.85
C VAL A 824 -3.22 -20.15 -44.60
N VAL A 825 -2.55 -20.52 -43.50
CA VAL A 825 -2.19 -21.92 -43.22
C VAL A 825 -3.41 -22.69 -42.71
N GLY A 826 -4.28 -22.04 -41.93
CA GLY A 826 -5.52 -22.66 -41.43
C GLY A 826 -6.50 -23.03 -42.56
N HIS A 827 -6.62 -22.18 -43.59
CA HIS A 827 -7.47 -22.46 -44.75
C HIS A 827 -6.92 -23.61 -45.61
N ILE A 828 -5.60 -23.73 -45.78
CA ILE A 828 -4.99 -24.83 -46.55
C ILE A 828 -5.22 -26.18 -45.86
N ILE A 829 -5.12 -26.24 -44.52
CA ILE A 829 -5.36 -27.47 -43.76
C ILE A 829 -6.84 -27.87 -43.81
N ALA A 830 -7.75 -26.90 -43.71
CA ALA A 830 -9.19 -27.16 -43.82
C ALA A 830 -9.59 -27.70 -45.20
N ILE A 831 -9.02 -27.13 -46.28
CA ILE A 831 -9.25 -27.62 -47.66
C ILE A 831 -8.66 -29.02 -47.84
N ALA A 832 -7.46 -29.28 -47.32
CA ALA A 832 -6.83 -30.60 -47.43
C ALA A 832 -7.66 -31.69 -46.72
N LEU A 833 -8.19 -31.40 -45.53
CA LEU A 833 -9.06 -32.33 -44.80
C LEU A 833 -10.41 -32.55 -45.51
N PHE A 834 -10.96 -31.50 -46.12
CA PHE A 834 -12.19 -31.60 -46.90
C PHE A 834 -12.02 -32.44 -48.18
N VAL A 835 -10.89 -32.31 -48.87
CA VAL A 835 -10.56 -33.13 -50.06
C VAL A 835 -10.34 -34.60 -49.68
N VAL A 836 -9.69 -34.87 -48.55
CA VAL A 836 -9.52 -36.25 -48.05
C VAL A 836 -10.87 -36.89 -47.66
N ALA A 837 -11.81 -36.10 -47.14
CA ALA A 837 -13.15 -36.57 -46.81
C ALA A 837 -14.03 -36.83 -48.06
N LEU A 838 -13.75 -36.17 -49.19
CA LEU A 838 -14.44 -36.39 -50.46
C LEU A 838 -13.85 -37.55 -51.29
N LEU A 839 -12.61 -37.96 -51.01
CA LEU A 839 -11.90 -39.05 -51.68
C LEU A 839 -11.97 -40.39 -50.91
N ARG A 840 -12.68 -40.43 -49.79
CA ARG A 840 -13.16 -41.65 -49.11
C ARG A 840 -14.65 -41.81 -49.38
#